data_AF-A0A4Y1R9G0-F1
#
_entry.id   AF-A0A4Y1R9G0-F1
#
_cell.length_a   1.000
_cell.length_b   1.000
_cell.length_c   1.000
_cell.angle_alpha   90.00
_cell.angle_beta   90.00
_cell.angle_gamma   90.00
#
_symmetry.space_group_name_H-M   'P 1'
#
loop_
_entity.id
_entity.type
_entity.pdbx_description
1 polymer ?
#
loop_
_entity_poly.entity_id
_entity_poly.type
_entity_poly.pdbx_seq_one_letter_code
_entity_poly.pdbx_strand_id
1 'polypeptide(L)'
;MKNGKKAPPGLERERERERERERESLAKARALDSLNLKETTTQPLLPSLPLRRREGKERKLKSCPHSVCISSQDRAAAGSSWRFEKSMATALHFSGVKTPCPASASSERSLQYKQPLWSQRLRFATRVASNNGFYTSAKNFSCTSRVLRVSCEGGGITDVLEKKQTDNQCLGENEKQLTCVMKFGGSSVASAERMREVADLILSFPQERPVIVLSAMGKTTNKLLLAGEKAVSCGVTNVSTIDELSFIKELHLRTVDELGVDSSIISSHLEELEQLLKGIAMMKELTLRTKDYLVSFGECMSTRLFAAYLNKIGVKARQYDAFEIGFITTDDFTNADILEATYPAVAKRLHGDWICNPAIPIVTGFLGKGWRSCAVTTLGRGGSDLTATTIGKALGLREIQVWKDVDGVLTCDPNIYPRAEPVPYLTFEEAAELAYFGAQVLHPQSMRPAREGDIPVRVKNSYNPNAPGTVITHARDMSKAVLTSIVLKRNVTMLDIVSTRMLGQYGFLAKVFSTFEDLGISVDVVATSEVSISLTLDPSKLWSRELIQQASELDHVVEELEKIAVVNLLQHRSIISLIGNVQRSSLILEKAFQVLRTNGVNVQMISQGASKVNISLVVNDNEAEQCVRALHQAFFENDPFEVECGSENGSV
;
A
#
# COMPACT_ATOMS: atom_id res chain seq x y z
N MET A 1 -8.33 -75.87 6.73
CA MET A 1 -6.84 -75.87 6.64
C MET A 1 -6.39 -74.49 6.16
N LYS A 2 -5.36 -73.90 6.78
CA LYS A 2 -4.79 -72.61 6.34
C LYS A 2 -3.64 -72.87 5.35
N ASN A 3 -3.72 -72.33 4.13
CA ASN A 3 -2.57 -72.26 3.22
C ASN A 3 -2.02 -70.84 3.20
N GLY A 4 -0.82 -70.65 3.75
CA GLY A 4 -0.11 -69.38 3.73
C GLY A 4 0.68 -69.21 2.42
N LYS A 5 0.51 -68.08 1.73
CA LYS A 5 1.42 -67.65 0.67
C LYS A 5 2.60 -66.89 1.30
N LYS A 6 3.85 -67.26 0.96
CA LYS A 6 5.04 -66.49 1.33
C LYS A 6 5.08 -65.18 0.53
N ALA A 7 5.51 -64.09 1.18
CA ALA A 7 5.78 -62.80 0.55
C ALA A 7 7.11 -62.83 -0.23
N PRO A 8 7.30 -61.96 -1.24
CA PRO A 8 8.51 -61.98 -2.09
C PRO A 8 9.75 -61.34 -1.41
N PRO A 9 10.99 -61.72 -1.81
CA PRO A 9 12.20 -61.44 -1.02
C PRO A 9 12.70 -59.99 -0.98
N GLY A 10 12.03 -59.05 -1.65
CA GLY A 10 12.44 -57.64 -1.71
C GLY A 10 12.01 -56.82 -0.49
N LEU A 11 10.77 -56.99 -0.04
CA LEU A 11 10.13 -56.18 1.01
C LEU A 11 10.79 -56.33 2.38
N GLU A 12 11.45 -57.45 2.64
CA GLU A 12 12.10 -57.72 3.93
C GLU A 12 13.42 -56.93 4.07
N ARG A 13 14.19 -56.82 2.98
CA ARG A 13 15.43 -56.02 2.92
C ARG A 13 15.18 -54.52 3.00
N GLU A 14 14.05 -54.05 2.49
CA GLU A 14 13.68 -52.64 2.53
C GLU A 14 13.28 -52.21 3.95
N ARG A 15 12.47 -53.03 4.64
CA ARG A 15 12.13 -52.85 6.07
C ARG A 15 13.34 -52.96 7.00
N GLU A 16 14.35 -53.75 6.64
CA GLU A 16 15.58 -53.87 7.42
C GLU A 16 16.42 -52.58 7.33
N ARG A 17 16.56 -52.00 6.14
CA ARG A 17 17.20 -50.68 5.92
C ARG A 17 16.46 -49.54 6.62
N GLU A 18 15.14 -49.60 6.67
CA GLU A 18 14.30 -48.59 7.33
C GLU A 18 14.53 -48.59 8.85
N ARG A 19 14.56 -49.78 9.47
CA ARG A 19 14.90 -49.96 10.90
C ARG A 19 16.33 -49.55 11.23
N GLU A 20 17.27 -49.71 10.29
CA GLU A 20 18.66 -49.30 10.47
C GLU A 20 18.77 -47.76 10.50
N ARG A 21 18.04 -47.05 9.62
CA ARG A 21 17.91 -45.59 9.65
C ARG A 21 17.25 -45.06 10.93
N GLU A 22 16.18 -45.71 11.40
CA GLU A 22 15.55 -45.35 12.68
C GLU A 22 16.54 -45.49 13.84
N ARG A 23 17.33 -46.57 13.89
CA ARG A 23 18.37 -46.79 14.90
C ARG A 23 19.47 -45.72 14.86
N GLU A 24 19.94 -45.32 13.69
CA GLU A 24 20.88 -44.20 13.56
C GLU A 24 20.30 -42.87 14.05
N SER A 25 19.02 -42.60 13.78
CA SER A 25 18.35 -41.38 14.26
C SER A 25 18.24 -41.35 15.79
N LEU A 26 17.89 -42.49 16.41
CA LEU A 26 17.80 -42.66 17.87
C LEU A 26 19.19 -42.58 18.54
N ALA A 27 20.24 -43.06 17.86
CA ALA A 27 21.61 -42.91 18.33
C ALA A 27 22.07 -41.43 18.31
N LYS A 28 21.72 -40.68 17.25
CA LYS A 28 21.99 -39.23 17.16
C LYS A 28 21.23 -38.41 18.21
N ALA A 29 19.96 -38.74 18.47
CA ALA A 29 19.17 -38.09 19.52
C ALA A 29 19.81 -38.29 20.92
N ARG A 30 20.22 -39.52 21.25
CA ARG A 30 20.91 -39.81 22.52
C ARG A 30 22.28 -39.14 22.65
N ALA A 31 22.99 -38.93 21.54
CA ALA A 31 24.25 -38.19 21.53
C ALA A 31 24.04 -36.70 21.89
N LEU A 32 22.95 -36.08 21.40
CA LEU A 32 22.55 -34.70 21.73
C LEU A 32 22.16 -34.54 23.20
N ASP A 33 21.35 -35.45 23.75
CA ASP A 33 20.99 -35.42 25.19
C ASP A 33 22.23 -35.55 26.11
N SER A 34 23.22 -36.35 25.70
CA SER A 34 24.46 -36.52 26.46
C SER A 34 25.45 -35.34 26.39
N LEU A 35 25.23 -34.39 25.47
CA LEU A 35 25.97 -33.12 25.41
C LEU A 35 25.34 -32.07 26.35
N ASN A 36 24.00 -31.98 26.42
CA ASN A 36 23.30 -31.04 27.30
C ASN A 36 23.46 -31.36 28.81
N LEU A 37 23.88 -32.57 29.17
CA LEU A 37 24.03 -33.01 30.56
C LEU A 37 25.40 -32.68 31.21
N LYS A 38 26.26 -31.88 30.56
CA LYS A 38 27.60 -31.53 31.07
C LYS A 38 27.81 -30.07 31.50
N GLU A 39 26.82 -29.18 31.36
CA GLU A 39 26.93 -27.76 31.77
C GLU A 39 26.09 -27.37 32.99
N THR A 40 26.01 -28.24 34.01
CA THR A 40 25.43 -27.86 35.31
C THR A 40 26.18 -28.46 36.50
N THR A 41 27.40 -27.99 36.81
CA THR A 41 28.04 -28.27 38.11
C THR A 41 29.11 -27.27 38.55
N THR A 42 28.73 -26.09 39.09
CA THR A 42 29.54 -25.36 40.08
C THR A 42 28.67 -24.37 40.87
N GLN A 43 28.50 -24.60 42.18
CA GLN A 43 28.08 -23.59 43.16
C GLN A 43 29.31 -23.12 43.96
N PRO A 44 29.31 -21.86 44.43
CA PRO A 44 30.00 -21.49 45.67
C PRO A 44 29.02 -21.20 46.81
N LEU A 45 29.50 -21.34 48.05
CA LEU A 45 28.71 -21.41 49.29
C LEU A 45 28.33 -20.03 49.88
N LEU A 46 27.18 -20.00 50.56
CA LEU A 46 26.75 -18.92 51.48
C LEU A 46 26.99 -19.32 52.95
N PRO A 47 27.33 -18.37 53.86
CA PRO A 47 27.27 -18.57 55.30
C PRO A 47 26.02 -17.95 55.96
N SER A 48 25.14 -18.83 56.46
CA SER A 48 24.40 -18.78 57.75
C SER A 48 23.79 -17.47 58.35
N LEU A 49 22.46 -17.52 58.54
CA LEU A 49 21.67 -17.15 59.74
C LEU A 49 21.47 -15.66 60.15
N PRO A 50 20.44 -15.31 60.97
CA PRO A 50 19.21 -16.04 61.36
C PRO A 50 17.88 -15.23 61.23
N LEU A 51 16.74 -15.91 61.46
CA LEU A 51 15.40 -15.29 61.57
C LEU A 51 15.24 -14.35 62.78
N ARG A 52 14.42 -13.30 62.63
CA ARG A 52 13.58 -12.80 63.75
C ARG A 52 12.23 -12.20 63.30
N ARG A 53 11.27 -12.31 64.22
CA ARG A 53 9.82 -12.04 64.08
C ARG A 53 9.44 -10.55 64.08
N ARG A 54 8.22 -10.30 63.56
CA ARG A 54 7.07 -9.58 64.17
C ARG A 54 6.67 -8.16 63.70
N GLU A 55 5.35 -8.08 63.43
CA GLU A 55 4.38 -7.03 63.77
C GLU A 55 4.47 -5.64 63.10
N GLY A 56 3.43 -5.35 62.30
CA GLY A 56 3.27 -4.12 61.55
C GLY A 56 2.81 -2.88 62.31
N LYS A 57 2.56 -1.81 61.55
CA LYS A 57 1.58 -0.76 61.84
C LYS A 57 1.35 0.14 60.63
N GLU A 58 0.12 0.59 60.46
CA GLU A 58 -0.24 1.71 59.59
C GLU A 58 0.39 3.03 60.09
N ARG A 59 0.63 4.01 59.20
CA ARG A 59 -0.02 5.34 59.24
C ARG A 59 0.48 6.33 58.17
N LYS A 60 -0.51 6.97 57.52
CA LYS A 60 -0.63 8.40 57.15
C LYS A 60 0.65 9.23 56.91
N LEU A 61 0.78 9.74 55.68
CA LEU A 61 1.62 10.88 55.33
C LEU A 61 0.85 12.22 55.46
N LYS A 62 1.55 13.28 55.90
CA LYS A 62 1.09 14.68 55.91
C LYS A 62 2.29 15.62 55.67
N SER A 63 2.12 16.56 54.72
CA SER A 63 2.67 17.95 54.65
C SER A 63 4.13 18.28 55.02
N CYS A 64 4.89 18.79 54.03
CA CYS A 64 5.68 20.07 53.94
C CYS A 64 6.57 20.56 55.14
N PRO A 65 7.41 21.64 55.04
CA PRO A 65 7.78 22.52 53.90
C PRO A 65 9.31 22.78 53.73
N HIS A 66 9.74 23.56 52.72
CA HIS A 66 10.44 24.87 52.90
C HIS A 66 10.89 25.55 51.58
N SER A 67 11.25 26.83 51.71
CA SER A 67 11.46 27.86 50.68
C SER A 67 12.73 28.68 50.95
N VAL A 68 13.45 29.16 49.92
CA VAL A 68 14.32 30.38 49.97
C VAL A 68 14.27 31.11 48.61
N CYS A 69 14.47 32.44 48.61
CA CYS A 69 14.29 33.39 47.50
C CYS A 69 15.61 34.06 47.03
N ILE A 70 15.52 35.18 46.27
CA ILE A 70 16.56 36.23 46.01
C ILE A 70 17.55 35.89 44.84
N SER A 71 17.91 36.76 43.87
CA SER A 71 17.49 38.13 43.47
C SER A 71 17.87 38.47 42.00
N SER A 72 17.30 39.56 41.47
CA SER A 72 17.59 40.26 40.21
C SER A 72 18.93 41.03 40.14
N GLN A 73 19.50 41.24 38.94
CA GLN A 73 20.17 42.49 38.54
C GLN A 73 20.38 42.64 37.02
N ASP A 74 20.31 43.87 36.52
CA ASP A 74 20.38 44.26 35.10
C ASP A 74 21.82 44.39 34.53
N ARG A 75 21.95 44.30 33.20
CA ARG A 75 22.73 45.26 32.37
C ARG A 75 22.38 45.17 30.88
N ALA A 76 22.70 46.23 30.12
CA ALA A 76 22.05 46.60 28.86
C ALA A 76 23.01 46.79 27.66
N ALA A 77 22.44 47.30 26.55
CA ALA A 77 23.06 47.81 25.30
C ALA A 77 23.39 46.77 24.18
N ALA A 78 23.29 47.08 22.88
CA ALA A 78 22.58 48.16 22.15
C ALA A 78 22.60 47.90 20.62
N GLY A 79 21.67 48.52 19.88
CA GLY A 79 21.72 48.68 18.41
C GLY A 79 21.19 47.49 17.57
N SER A 80 20.62 47.68 16.37
CA SER A 80 20.33 48.92 15.62
C SER A 80 19.15 48.71 14.64
N SER A 81 18.48 49.78 14.22
CA SER A 81 17.25 49.71 13.41
C SER A 81 17.49 49.77 11.91
N TRP A 82 16.66 49.09 11.11
CA TRP A 82 16.29 49.53 9.77
C TRP A 82 14.79 49.40 9.52
N ARG A 83 14.21 50.39 8.86
CA ARG A 83 12.77 50.50 8.55
C ARG A 83 12.41 49.73 7.28
N PHE A 84 11.16 49.27 7.19
CA PHE A 84 10.37 49.40 5.96
C PHE A 84 8.90 49.68 6.30
N GLU A 85 8.20 50.32 5.37
CA GLU A 85 6.96 51.05 5.63
C GLU A 85 5.70 50.17 5.71
N LYS A 86 4.72 50.61 6.51
CA LYS A 86 3.36 50.08 6.50
C LYS A 86 2.51 50.94 5.57
N SER A 87 1.66 50.30 4.76
CA SER A 87 0.43 50.92 4.25
C SER A 87 -0.79 50.25 4.87
N MET A 88 -1.84 51.05 5.12
CA MET A 88 -3.16 50.61 5.59
C MET A 88 -3.99 50.14 4.35
N ALA A 89 -5.19 49.56 4.40
CA ALA A 89 -6.16 49.20 5.45
C ALA A 89 -6.93 47.94 4.95
N THR A 90 -7.91 47.31 5.60
CA THR A 90 -8.69 47.59 6.83
C THR A 90 -9.14 46.24 7.44
N ALA A 91 -9.67 46.23 8.66
CA ALA A 91 -10.43 45.09 9.19
C ALA A 91 -11.76 45.57 9.80
N LEU A 92 -12.89 44.97 9.40
CA LEU A 92 -14.20 45.23 9.98
C LEU A 92 -14.56 44.14 11.01
N HIS A 93 -14.80 44.56 12.25
CA HIS A 93 -15.44 43.74 13.27
C HIS A 93 -16.94 43.60 12.99
N PHE A 94 -17.51 42.44 13.30
CA PHE A 94 -18.88 42.35 13.82
C PHE A 94 -18.94 41.31 14.93
N SER A 95 -19.31 41.74 16.13
CA SER A 95 -19.49 40.91 17.33
C SER A 95 -20.97 40.78 17.68
N GLY A 96 -21.50 39.56 17.67
CA GLY A 96 -22.84 39.22 18.14
C GLY A 96 -22.84 38.72 19.60
N VAL A 97 -23.77 39.20 20.40
CA VAL A 97 -23.80 39.07 21.88
C VAL A 97 -24.27 37.68 22.35
N LYS A 98 -23.76 37.22 23.50
CA LYS A 98 -24.20 36.02 24.26
C LYS A 98 -24.97 36.40 25.53
N THR A 99 -25.59 35.40 26.17
CA THR A 99 -26.25 35.33 27.50
C THR A 99 -27.78 35.46 27.46
N PRO A 100 -28.55 34.73 28.33
CA PRO A 100 -28.17 34.30 29.69
C PRO A 100 -28.37 32.82 30.09
N CYS A 101 -27.75 32.48 31.23
CA CYS A 101 -28.00 31.33 32.11
C CYS A 101 -29.19 31.67 33.08
N PRO A 102 -29.68 30.83 34.04
CA PRO A 102 -29.04 29.62 34.60
C PRO A 102 -29.95 28.42 35.03
N ALA A 103 -29.27 27.41 35.60
CA ALA A 103 -29.69 26.55 36.73
C ALA A 103 -30.65 25.35 36.58
N SER A 104 -30.07 24.18 36.93
CA SER A 104 -30.54 23.16 37.89
C SER A 104 -31.64 22.11 37.57
N ALA A 105 -31.28 20.87 37.90
CA ALA A 105 -32.05 19.85 38.64
C ALA A 105 -32.98 18.82 37.93
N SER A 106 -32.51 17.56 38.00
CA SER A 106 -33.19 16.34 38.52
C SER A 106 -34.39 15.64 37.83
N SER A 107 -34.33 14.30 37.91
CA SER A 107 -35.43 13.31 38.00
C SER A 107 -36.41 13.23 36.82
N GLU A 108 -36.35 12.16 36.00
CA GLU A 108 -36.96 10.82 36.20
C GLU A 108 -38.36 10.70 35.57
N ARG A 109 -38.55 9.62 34.79
CA ARG A 109 -39.84 8.93 34.52
C ARG A 109 -40.92 9.73 33.78
N SER A 110 -41.86 9.12 33.04
CA SER A 110 -41.91 7.79 32.42
C SER A 110 -43.15 7.71 31.52
N LEU A 111 -43.12 6.81 30.53
CA LEU A 111 -44.28 6.07 30.01
C LEU A 111 -45.43 6.83 29.31
N GLN A 112 -45.64 6.37 28.07
CA GLN A 112 -46.91 5.83 27.50
C GLN A 112 -47.55 6.55 26.30
N TYR A 113 -47.47 5.85 25.16
CA TYR A 113 -48.58 5.46 24.29
C TYR A 113 -49.60 6.53 23.86
N LYS A 114 -49.58 6.86 22.56
CA LYS A 114 -50.72 6.64 21.65
C LYS A 114 -50.34 6.79 20.17
N GLN A 115 -50.72 5.79 19.39
CA GLN A 115 -50.97 5.83 17.94
C GLN A 115 -52.50 5.87 17.71
N PRO A 116 -53.05 5.96 16.48
CA PRO A 116 -52.47 6.26 15.16
C PRO A 116 -53.29 7.31 14.35
N LEU A 117 -53.04 7.37 13.03
CA LEU A 117 -53.91 7.86 11.94
C LEU A 117 -53.93 9.37 11.68
N TRP A 118 -53.43 9.79 10.51
CA TRP A 118 -54.29 10.09 9.36
C TRP A 118 -53.48 10.03 8.05
N SER A 119 -54.18 9.75 6.96
CA SER A 119 -53.63 9.54 5.61
C SER A 119 -53.43 10.85 4.84
N GLN A 120 -52.49 10.89 3.89
CA GLN A 120 -52.86 11.04 2.47
C GLN A 120 -51.74 10.64 1.51
N ARG A 121 -52.14 10.04 0.37
CA ARG A 121 -51.28 9.73 -0.78
C ARG A 121 -51.15 10.97 -1.66
N LEU A 122 -50.05 11.05 -2.42
CA LEU A 122 -50.09 11.57 -3.80
C LEU A 122 -49.11 10.78 -4.68
N ARG A 123 -49.65 10.05 -5.66
CA ARG A 123 -48.93 9.60 -6.86
C ARG A 123 -49.37 10.51 -8.00
N PHE A 124 -48.47 10.87 -8.91
CA PHE A 124 -48.86 11.29 -10.25
C PHE A 124 -48.11 10.47 -11.30
N ALA A 125 -48.89 9.87 -12.19
CA ALA A 125 -48.44 9.28 -13.45
C ALA A 125 -49.61 9.38 -14.43
N THR A 126 -49.38 9.91 -15.63
CA THR A 126 -50.28 9.68 -16.76
C THR A 126 -49.55 9.87 -18.09
N ARG A 127 -49.82 8.96 -19.04
CA ARG A 127 -49.34 8.96 -20.43
C ARG A 127 -50.41 9.55 -21.35
N VAL A 128 -50.00 10.06 -22.52
CA VAL A 128 -50.66 9.98 -23.85
C VAL A 128 -49.49 10.09 -24.87
N ALA A 129 -49.11 9.12 -25.72
CA ALA A 129 -49.74 8.55 -26.94
C ALA A 129 -49.90 9.58 -28.11
N SER A 130 -49.72 9.29 -29.42
CA SER A 130 -49.03 8.21 -30.17
C SER A 130 -48.69 8.70 -31.61
N ASN A 131 -48.02 7.87 -32.43
CA ASN A 131 -47.77 8.03 -33.89
C ASN A 131 -46.76 9.15 -34.29
N ASN A 132 -46.01 9.10 -35.40
CA ASN A 132 -45.94 8.20 -36.56
C ASN A 132 -44.47 7.78 -36.82
N GLY A 133 -44.23 6.68 -37.55
CA GLY A 133 -42.87 6.24 -37.93
C GLY A 133 -42.38 6.80 -39.28
N PHE A 134 -41.05 6.84 -39.48
CA PHE A 134 -40.38 6.90 -40.79
C PHE A 134 -38.97 6.29 -40.72
N TYR A 135 -38.44 5.92 -41.89
CA TYR A 135 -37.22 5.12 -42.08
C TYR A 135 -35.90 5.92 -42.07
N THR A 136 -34.80 5.17 -41.88
CA THR A 136 -33.44 5.35 -42.45
C THR A 136 -32.48 6.47 -42.03
N SER A 137 -31.27 6.00 -41.65
CA SER A 137 -29.94 6.42 -42.15
C SER A 137 -29.20 7.64 -41.57
N ALA A 138 -28.28 7.32 -40.64
CA ALA A 138 -26.84 7.61 -40.67
C ALA A 138 -26.24 9.03 -40.83
N LYS A 139 -25.16 9.21 -40.04
CA LYS A 139 -24.03 10.17 -40.10
C LYS A 139 -24.10 11.47 -39.28
N ASN A 140 -23.07 11.58 -38.45
CA ASN A 140 -22.28 12.75 -38.07
C ASN A 140 -22.99 13.98 -37.48
N PHE A 141 -22.79 14.19 -36.18
CA PHE A 141 -22.86 15.53 -35.58
C PHE A 141 -21.61 15.85 -34.78
N SER A 142 -20.94 16.95 -35.16
CA SER A 142 -19.88 17.58 -34.40
C SER A 142 -20.45 18.30 -33.18
N CYS A 143 -19.84 18.12 -32.00
CA CYS A 143 -20.29 18.79 -30.79
C CYS A 143 -19.72 20.22 -30.67
N THR A 144 -20.49 21.22 -31.11
CA THR A 144 -20.20 22.64 -30.83
C THR A 144 -20.62 22.98 -29.40
N SER A 145 -19.69 23.51 -28.60
CA SER A 145 -19.93 23.91 -27.22
C SER A 145 -20.98 25.04 -27.11
N ARG A 146 -21.96 24.87 -26.21
CA ARG A 146 -22.94 25.90 -25.88
C ARG A 146 -22.39 26.81 -24.79
N VAL A 147 -22.17 28.08 -25.11
CA VAL A 147 -21.85 29.13 -24.13
C VAL A 147 -23.15 29.87 -23.76
N LEU A 148 -23.46 29.93 -22.46
CA LEU A 148 -24.55 30.75 -21.93
C LEU A 148 -24.19 32.23 -22.07
N ARG A 149 -25.05 33.03 -22.72
CA ARG A 149 -24.92 34.49 -22.80
C ARG A 149 -26.00 35.15 -21.96
N VAL A 150 -25.59 35.87 -20.92
CA VAL A 150 -26.44 36.82 -20.19
C VAL A 150 -26.29 38.20 -20.86
N SER A 151 -27.40 38.86 -21.13
CA SER A 151 -27.43 40.20 -21.76
C SER A 151 -27.92 41.26 -20.77
N CYS A 152 -27.20 42.38 -20.70
CA CYS A 152 -27.72 43.64 -20.20
C CYS A 152 -27.55 44.68 -21.32
N GLU A 153 -28.60 45.47 -21.55
CA GLU A 153 -28.61 46.54 -22.55
C GLU A 153 -28.11 47.84 -21.93
N GLY A 154 -27.37 48.66 -22.70
CA GLY A 154 -27.13 50.06 -22.35
C GLY A 154 -25.80 50.65 -22.80
N GLY A 155 -25.85 51.51 -23.83
CA GLY A 155 -24.82 52.52 -24.11
C GLY A 155 -23.54 52.01 -24.79
N GLY A 156 -23.31 52.42 -26.03
CA GLY A 156 -22.10 52.04 -26.77
C GLY A 156 -20.94 53.03 -26.62
N ILE A 157 -19.75 52.57 -26.96
CA ILE A 157 -18.72 53.27 -27.76
C ILE A 157 -17.96 52.16 -28.50
N THR A 158 -17.71 52.37 -29.80
CA THR A 158 -16.95 51.46 -30.64
C THR A 158 -15.46 51.74 -30.52
N ASP A 159 -14.66 50.71 -30.21
CA ASP A 159 -13.25 50.70 -30.58
C ASP A 159 -12.90 49.36 -31.24
N VAL A 160 -12.19 49.45 -32.36
CA VAL A 160 -11.89 48.32 -33.25
C VAL A 160 -10.55 47.70 -32.85
N LEU A 161 -10.57 46.44 -32.43
CA LEU A 161 -9.38 45.61 -32.35
C LEU A 161 -9.56 44.35 -33.21
N GLU A 162 -9.13 44.47 -34.47
CA GLU A 162 -8.99 43.33 -35.37
C GLU A 162 -7.98 42.32 -34.80
N LYS A 163 -8.49 41.20 -34.28
CA LYS A 163 -7.64 40.08 -33.91
C LYS A 163 -7.30 39.28 -35.16
N LYS A 164 -6.21 39.67 -35.85
CA LYS A 164 -5.66 38.93 -37.00
C LYS A 164 -5.56 37.44 -36.70
N GLN A 165 -6.26 36.62 -37.47
CA GLN A 165 -5.94 35.20 -37.57
C GLN A 165 -4.53 35.09 -38.17
N THR A 166 -3.61 34.57 -37.37
CA THR A 166 -2.33 34.07 -37.84
C THR A 166 -2.40 32.56 -37.81
N ASP A 167 -2.89 31.97 -38.90
CA ASP A 167 -2.63 30.56 -39.19
C ASP A 167 -1.11 30.42 -39.40
N ASN A 168 -0.40 30.02 -38.35
CA ASN A 168 1.03 29.76 -38.40
C ASN A 168 1.36 28.46 -37.63
N GLN A 169 1.44 27.36 -38.40
CA GLN A 169 2.31 26.21 -38.13
C GLN A 169 2.22 25.57 -36.73
N CYS A 170 1.15 24.82 -36.46
CA CYS A 170 1.04 23.87 -35.32
C CYS A 170 1.94 22.61 -35.50
N LEU A 171 3.24 22.79 -35.70
CA LEU A 171 4.24 21.72 -35.71
C LEU A 171 5.39 21.95 -34.70
N GLY A 172 5.39 23.06 -33.94
CA GLY A 172 6.45 23.43 -33.01
C GLY A 172 6.09 23.48 -31.51
N GLU A 173 4.84 23.15 -31.13
CA GLU A 173 4.40 23.21 -29.72
C GLU A 173 4.63 21.89 -28.96
N ASN A 174 4.48 20.73 -29.63
CA ASN A 174 4.61 19.41 -29.01
C ASN A 174 6.02 19.09 -28.48
N GLU A 175 7.09 19.70 -29.03
CA GLU A 175 8.46 19.42 -28.58
C GLU A 175 8.78 19.95 -27.17
N LYS A 176 7.92 20.83 -26.62
CA LYS A 176 8.19 21.58 -25.38
C LYS A 176 7.51 21.02 -24.13
N GLN A 177 6.66 20.00 -24.24
CA GLN A 177 5.88 19.49 -23.10
C GLN A 177 6.38 18.12 -22.63
N LEU A 178 6.36 17.91 -21.31
CA LEU A 178 6.54 16.59 -20.70
C LEU A 178 5.35 15.70 -21.08
N THR A 179 5.59 14.43 -21.41
CA THR A 179 4.56 13.58 -22.03
C THR A 179 3.96 12.54 -21.08
N CYS A 180 4.78 11.92 -20.24
CA CYS A 180 4.39 10.87 -19.30
C CYS A 180 5.28 10.85 -18.05
N VAL A 181 4.85 10.13 -17.00
CA VAL A 181 5.75 9.71 -15.91
C VAL A 181 6.18 8.28 -16.16
N MET A 182 7.46 7.95 -15.98
CA MET A 182 7.97 6.58 -15.95
C MET A 182 8.50 6.27 -14.56
N LYS A 183 7.87 5.33 -13.86
CA LYS A 183 8.28 4.87 -12.53
C LYS A 183 8.98 3.53 -12.60
N PHE A 184 10.14 3.41 -11.98
CA PHE A 184 10.90 2.17 -11.87
C PHE A 184 10.98 1.69 -10.42
N GLY A 185 10.76 0.40 -10.19
CA GLY A 185 10.86 -0.23 -8.87
C GLY A 185 12.30 -0.53 -8.46
N GLY A 186 12.53 -0.84 -7.18
CA GLY A 186 13.89 -1.09 -6.67
C GLY A 186 14.60 -2.27 -7.36
N SER A 187 13.87 -3.28 -7.83
CA SER A 187 14.40 -4.39 -8.64
C SER A 187 14.90 -3.96 -10.02
N SER A 188 14.28 -2.94 -10.62
CA SER A 188 14.67 -2.35 -11.91
C SER A 188 15.93 -1.47 -11.81
N VAL A 189 16.32 -1.04 -10.60
CA VAL A 189 17.54 -0.25 -10.35
C VAL A 189 18.44 -0.89 -9.28
N ALA A 190 18.45 -2.23 -9.21
CA ALA A 190 19.14 -2.97 -8.16
C ALA A 190 20.67 -3.04 -8.33
N SER A 191 21.21 -2.74 -9.51
CA SER A 191 22.64 -2.75 -9.84
C SER A 191 22.94 -1.75 -10.96
N ALA A 192 24.22 -1.50 -11.24
CA ALA A 192 24.62 -0.66 -12.37
C ALA A 192 24.10 -1.20 -13.71
N GLU A 193 24.22 -2.50 -13.95
CA GLU A 193 23.68 -3.18 -15.14
C GLU A 193 22.19 -2.85 -15.38
N ARG A 194 21.38 -2.97 -14.32
CA ARG A 194 19.95 -2.67 -14.36
C ARG A 194 19.66 -1.18 -14.58
N MET A 195 20.52 -0.29 -14.05
CA MET A 195 20.48 1.12 -14.41
C MET A 195 20.85 1.38 -15.88
N ARG A 196 21.73 0.58 -16.51
CA ARG A 196 21.99 0.69 -17.97
C ARG A 196 20.74 0.27 -18.76
N GLU A 197 20.13 -0.86 -18.43
CA GLU A 197 18.87 -1.31 -19.05
C GLU A 197 17.77 -0.24 -18.98
N VAL A 198 17.59 0.41 -17.81
CA VAL A 198 16.60 1.49 -17.64
C VAL A 198 16.96 2.74 -18.45
N ALA A 199 18.24 3.09 -18.58
CA ALA A 199 18.68 4.20 -19.43
C ALA A 199 18.43 3.91 -20.92
N ASP A 200 18.81 2.72 -21.40
CA ASP A 200 18.58 2.28 -22.78
C ASP A 200 17.08 2.24 -23.12
N LEU A 201 16.25 1.80 -22.17
CA LEU A 201 14.79 1.80 -22.27
C LEU A 201 14.24 3.23 -22.41
N ILE A 202 14.70 4.19 -21.60
CA ILE A 202 14.29 5.61 -21.75
C ILE A 202 14.69 6.15 -23.14
N LEU A 203 15.89 5.80 -23.61
CA LEU A 203 16.41 6.24 -24.91
C LEU A 203 15.73 5.55 -26.11
N SER A 204 15.15 4.36 -25.92
CA SER A 204 14.38 3.66 -26.94
C SER A 204 13.08 4.38 -27.35
N PHE A 205 12.63 5.36 -26.54
CA PHE A 205 11.47 6.20 -26.83
C PHE A 205 11.87 7.67 -27.04
N PRO A 206 12.66 8.02 -28.08
CA PRO A 206 13.21 9.37 -28.27
C PRO A 206 12.17 10.46 -28.58
N GLN A 207 10.90 10.09 -28.78
CA GLN A 207 9.77 11.00 -28.94
C GLN A 207 9.09 11.34 -27.62
N GLU A 208 9.28 10.53 -26.57
CA GLU A 208 8.74 10.79 -25.24
C GLU A 208 9.64 11.80 -24.48
N ARG A 209 9.03 12.57 -23.58
CA ARG A 209 9.72 13.51 -22.69
C ARG A 209 9.30 13.16 -21.25
N PRO A 210 9.87 12.08 -20.69
CA PRO A 210 9.36 11.53 -19.43
C PRO A 210 9.87 12.29 -18.20
N VAL A 211 9.06 12.32 -17.15
CA VAL A 211 9.54 12.47 -15.77
C VAL A 211 9.85 11.09 -15.23
N ILE A 212 11.06 10.87 -14.71
CA ILE A 212 11.46 9.58 -14.14
C ILE A 212 11.26 9.61 -12.62
N VAL A 213 10.64 8.58 -12.06
CA VAL A 213 10.52 8.37 -10.61
C VAL A 213 11.21 7.06 -10.25
N LEU A 214 12.20 7.12 -9.35
CA LEU A 214 12.94 5.93 -8.92
C LEU A 214 12.66 5.59 -7.47
N SER A 215 12.46 4.30 -7.21
CA SER A 215 12.60 3.71 -5.87
C SER A 215 14.08 3.46 -5.51
N ALA A 216 14.37 3.29 -4.23
CA ALA A 216 15.71 2.94 -3.73
C ALA A 216 16.23 1.62 -4.34
N MET A 217 17.55 1.48 -4.45
CA MET A 217 18.18 0.33 -5.11
C MET A 217 17.88 -1.01 -4.40
N GLY A 218 17.29 -1.96 -5.12
CA GLY A 218 17.07 -3.33 -4.65
C GLY A 218 16.33 -3.42 -3.30
N LYS A 219 17.03 -3.89 -2.26
CA LYS A 219 16.52 -4.08 -0.88
C LYS A 219 17.02 -3.03 0.11
N THR A 220 17.59 -1.92 -0.37
CA THR A 220 18.24 -0.90 0.49
C THR A 220 17.30 -0.26 1.51
N THR A 221 16.04 0.05 1.18
CA THR A 221 15.05 0.55 2.16
C THR A 221 14.88 -0.39 3.36
N ASN A 222 14.77 -1.70 3.12
CA ASN A 222 14.64 -2.69 4.20
C ASN A 222 15.95 -2.82 5.00
N LYS A 223 17.11 -2.70 4.33
CA LYS A 223 18.42 -2.70 4.99
C LYS A 223 18.65 -1.44 5.83
N LEU A 224 18.18 -0.28 5.38
CA LEU A 224 18.18 0.97 6.15
C LEU A 224 17.35 0.80 7.43
N LEU A 225 16.11 0.32 7.33
CA LEU A 225 15.24 0.06 8.49
C LEU A 225 15.92 -0.86 9.52
N LEU A 226 16.45 -2.01 9.08
CA LEU A 226 17.19 -2.95 9.94
C LEU A 226 18.47 -2.35 10.53
N ALA A 227 19.18 -1.47 9.81
CA ALA A 227 20.35 -0.77 10.33
C ALA A 227 19.96 0.19 11.46
N GLY A 228 18.86 0.93 11.32
CA GLY A 228 18.32 1.80 12.36
C GLY A 228 17.91 1.04 13.61
N GLU A 229 17.23 -0.10 13.45
CA GLU A 229 16.82 -0.97 14.56
C GLU A 229 18.03 -1.58 15.28
N LYS A 230 19.03 -2.10 14.56
CA LYS A 230 20.30 -2.58 15.14
C LYS A 230 21.11 -1.47 15.82
N ALA A 231 21.10 -0.25 15.27
CA ALA A 231 21.84 0.88 15.83
C ALA A 231 21.38 1.22 17.25
N VAL A 232 20.07 1.15 17.52
CA VAL A 232 19.51 1.36 18.87
C VAL A 232 20.22 0.46 19.89
N SER A 233 20.40 -0.83 19.63
CA SER A 233 21.04 -1.74 20.59
C SER A 233 22.58 -1.77 20.53
N CYS A 234 23.22 -1.65 19.36
CA CYS A 234 24.63 -2.05 19.17
C CYS A 234 25.68 -1.25 19.97
N GLY A 235 25.39 0.02 20.30
CA GLY A 235 26.35 0.93 20.94
C GLY A 235 27.23 1.70 19.93
N VAL A 236 27.67 2.90 20.32
CA VAL A 236 28.25 3.91 19.42
C VAL A 236 29.49 3.41 18.67
N THR A 237 30.37 2.66 19.33
CA THR A 237 31.61 2.13 18.75
C THR A 237 31.37 1.08 17.66
N ASN A 238 30.19 0.45 17.66
CA ASN A 238 29.87 -0.73 16.84
C ASN A 238 28.94 -0.39 15.66
N VAL A 239 28.72 0.91 15.38
CA VAL A 239 27.86 1.34 14.28
C VAL A 239 28.51 1.05 12.92
N SER A 240 29.82 1.22 12.81
CA SER A 240 30.59 0.87 11.61
C SER A 240 30.64 -0.63 11.34
N THR A 241 30.31 -1.47 12.32
CA THR A 241 30.25 -2.94 12.19
C THR A 241 28.83 -3.46 11.91
N ILE A 242 27.85 -2.59 11.63
CA ILE A 242 26.50 -3.03 11.23
C ILE A 242 26.54 -3.57 9.79
N ASP A 243 26.25 -4.86 9.61
CA ASP A 243 26.26 -5.55 8.31
C ASP A 243 25.43 -4.84 7.23
N GLU A 244 24.25 -4.33 7.62
CA GLU A 244 23.35 -3.56 6.76
C GLU A 244 24.01 -2.29 6.21
N LEU A 245 24.76 -1.55 7.03
CA LEU A 245 25.46 -0.33 6.62
C LEU A 245 26.59 -0.67 5.65
N SER A 246 27.38 -1.70 5.96
CA SER A 246 28.43 -2.20 5.08
C SER A 246 27.87 -2.66 3.72
N PHE A 247 26.75 -3.39 3.72
CA PHE A 247 26.05 -3.79 2.49
C PHE A 247 25.57 -2.59 1.66
N ILE A 248 25.02 -1.56 2.31
CA ILE A 248 24.56 -0.34 1.63
C ILE A 248 25.74 0.41 1.01
N LYS A 249 26.85 0.58 1.75
CA LYS A 249 28.07 1.23 1.24
C LYS A 249 28.63 0.49 0.04
N GLU A 250 28.87 -0.82 0.18
CA GLU A 250 29.40 -1.69 -0.87
C GLU A 250 28.54 -1.64 -2.15
N LEU A 251 27.21 -1.75 -2.01
CA LEU A 251 26.30 -1.72 -3.17
C LEU A 251 26.40 -0.40 -3.95
N HIS A 252 26.42 0.74 -3.28
CA HIS A 252 26.46 2.05 -3.94
C HIS A 252 27.86 2.37 -4.48
N LEU A 253 28.94 2.06 -3.75
CA LEU A 253 30.31 2.28 -4.22
C LEU A 253 30.63 1.40 -5.44
N ARG A 254 30.29 0.11 -5.40
CA ARG A 254 30.43 -0.77 -6.56
C ARG A 254 29.61 -0.28 -7.76
N THR A 255 28.42 0.29 -7.52
CA THR A 255 27.60 0.88 -8.58
C THR A 255 28.21 2.16 -9.16
N VAL A 256 28.85 3.00 -8.33
CA VAL A 256 29.64 4.14 -8.79
C VAL A 256 30.75 3.69 -9.73
N ASP A 257 31.51 2.67 -9.33
CA ASP A 257 32.65 2.15 -10.11
C ASP A 257 32.18 1.50 -11.42
N GLU A 258 31.13 0.66 -11.37
CA GLU A 258 30.56 -0.02 -12.54
C GLU A 258 29.92 0.96 -13.55
N LEU A 259 29.30 2.05 -13.09
CA LEU A 259 28.81 3.14 -13.96
C LEU A 259 29.95 4.11 -14.34
N GLY A 260 31.06 4.08 -13.61
CA GLY A 260 32.20 5.00 -13.66
C GLY A 260 31.77 6.47 -13.49
N VAL A 261 30.86 6.74 -12.57
CA VAL A 261 30.51 8.12 -12.16
C VAL A 261 31.44 8.57 -11.03
N ASP A 262 31.39 9.85 -10.64
CA ASP A 262 32.21 10.33 -9.53
C ASP A 262 31.64 9.86 -8.16
N SER A 263 32.51 9.35 -7.28
CA SER A 263 32.13 8.91 -5.93
C SER A 263 31.73 10.06 -5.02
N SER A 264 32.16 11.29 -5.32
CA SER A 264 31.77 12.51 -4.59
C SER A 264 30.26 12.74 -4.53
N ILE A 265 29.51 12.18 -5.48
CA ILE A 265 28.05 12.29 -5.62
C ILE A 265 27.32 11.61 -4.45
N ILE A 266 27.88 10.53 -3.90
CA ILE A 266 27.26 9.74 -2.82
C ILE A 266 28.06 9.74 -1.51
N SER A 267 29.34 10.12 -1.51
CA SER A 267 30.19 10.07 -0.31
C SER A 267 29.57 10.85 0.86
N SER A 268 29.11 12.08 0.59
CA SER A 268 28.38 12.92 1.55
C SER A 268 27.17 12.23 2.18
N HIS A 269 26.39 11.49 1.40
CA HIS A 269 25.19 10.80 1.86
C HIS A 269 25.54 9.53 2.67
N LEU A 270 26.61 8.82 2.30
CA LEU A 270 27.11 7.67 3.05
C LEU A 270 27.75 8.07 4.39
N GLU A 271 28.44 9.21 4.42
CA GLU A 271 28.98 9.82 5.64
C GLU A 271 27.83 10.27 6.55
N GLU A 272 26.85 11.01 6.03
CA GLU A 272 25.71 11.47 6.82
C GLU A 272 24.86 10.30 7.36
N LEU A 273 24.61 9.27 6.56
CA LEU A 273 23.94 8.04 7.00
C LEU A 273 24.68 7.38 8.18
N GLU A 274 26.01 7.31 8.13
CA GLU A 274 26.81 6.78 9.25
C GLU A 274 26.72 7.67 10.50
N GLN A 275 26.73 9.00 10.35
CA GLN A 275 26.56 9.92 11.48
C GLN A 275 25.15 9.83 12.09
N LEU A 276 24.11 9.65 11.27
CA LEU A 276 22.74 9.43 11.73
C LEU A 276 22.62 8.15 12.56
N LEU A 277 23.21 7.05 12.09
CA LEU A 277 23.25 5.78 12.82
C LEU A 277 24.07 5.89 14.13
N LYS A 278 25.16 6.66 14.16
CA LYS A 278 25.90 7.00 15.40
C LYS A 278 25.03 7.79 16.37
N GLY A 279 24.25 8.75 15.89
CA GLY A 279 23.28 9.49 16.68
C GLY A 279 22.22 8.58 17.32
N ILE A 280 21.61 7.70 16.54
CA ILE A 280 20.64 6.69 17.01
C ILE A 280 21.28 5.79 18.08
N ALA A 281 22.50 5.28 17.83
CA ALA A 281 23.20 4.38 18.74
C ALA A 281 23.65 5.04 20.06
N MET A 282 23.86 6.36 20.05
CA MET A 282 24.17 7.19 21.21
C MET A 282 22.91 7.50 22.03
N MET A 283 21.83 7.90 21.36
CA MET A 283 20.57 8.29 22.02
C MET A 283 19.74 7.10 22.50
N LYS A 284 19.94 5.91 21.93
CA LYS A 284 19.13 4.70 22.20
C LYS A 284 17.65 4.85 21.80
N GLU A 285 17.37 5.75 20.85
CA GLU A 285 16.02 6.09 20.40
C GLU A 285 15.97 6.16 18.86
N LEU A 286 14.91 5.58 18.29
CA LEU A 286 14.57 5.68 16.86
C LEU A 286 13.14 6.19 16.71
N THR A 287 12.98 7.51 16.64
CA THR A 287 11.65 8.13 16.45
C THR A 287 11.12 7.88 15.04
N LEU A 288 9.81 7.96 14.83
CA LEU A 288 9.21 7.85 13.48
C LEU A 288 9.75 8.90 12.50
N ARG A 289 10.03 10.12 12.98
CA ARG A 289 10.69 11.18 12.20
C ARG A 289 12.11 10.79 11.79
N THR A 290 12.88 10.20 12.72
CA THR A 290 14.22 9.71 12.44
C THR A 290 14.18 8.54 11.45
N LYS A 291 13.17 7.67 11.55
CA LYS A 291 12.93 6.53 10.66
C LYS A 291 12.67 6.99 9.22
N ASP A 292 11.82 8.00 9.03
CA ASP A 292 11.55 8.61 7.72
C ASP A 292 12.79 9.25 7.10
N TYR A 293 13.57 10.00 7.90
CA TYR A 293 14.83 10.56 7.43
C TYR A 293 15.82 9.46 7.02
N LEU A 294 15.95 8.43 7.85
CA LEU A 294 16.87 7.32 7.63
C LEU A 294 16.58 6.52 6.35
N VAL A 295 15.32 6.29 5.99
CA VAL A 295 14.99 5.57 4.75
C VAL A 295 15.13 6.45 3.50
N SER A 296 15.05 7.78 3.63
CA SER A 296 15.13 8.72 2.51
C SER A 296 16.44 8.61 1.71
N PHE A 297 17.54 8.28 2.40
CA PHE A 297 18.86 8.06 1.80
C PHE A 297 18.85 7.07 0.63
N GLY A 298 17.98 6.05 0.66
CA GLY A 298 17.89 5.05 -0.41
C GLY A 298 17.46 5.65 -1.76
N GLU A 299 16.40 6.45 -1.79
CA GLU A 299 15.93 7.10 -3.02
C GLU A 299 16.82 8.29 -3.39
N CYS A 300 17.31 9.05 -2.40
CA CYS A 300 18.24 10.16 -2.62
C CYS A 300 19.53 9.72 -3.33
N MET A 301 20.15 8.61 -2.91
CA MET A 301 21.34 8.06 -3.57
C MET A 301 21.01 7.47 -4.94
N SER A 302 19.94 6.68 -5.07
CA SER A 302 19.58 6.02 -6.34
C SER A 302 19.34 7.02 -7.49
N THR A 303 18.64 8.14 -7.20
CA THR A 303 18.32 9.17 -8.20
C THR A 303 19.55 10.00 -8.59
N ARG A 304 20.46 10.25 -7.64
CA ARG A 304 21.73 10.95 -7.90
C ARG A 304 22.66 10.13 -8.78
N LEU A 305 22.83 8.84 -8.48
CA LEU A 305 23.61 7.92 -9.32
C LEU A 305 23.04 7.84 -10.74
N PHE A 306 21.72 7.65 -10.88
CA PHE A 306 21.07 7.51 -12.17
C PHE A 306 21.15 8.79 -13.02
N ALA A 307 20.88 9.95 -12.42
CA ALA A 307 21.01 11.24 -13.11
C ALA A 307 22.46 11.53 -13.54
N ALA A 308 23.45 11.21 -12.71
CA ALA A 308 24.85 11.36 -13.07
C ALA A 308 25.27 10.43 -14.21
N TYR A 309 24.80 9.19 -14.20
CA TYR A 309 25.05 8.23 -15.27
C TYR A 309 24.43 8.67 -16.60
N LEU A 310 23.18 9.15 -16.61
CA LEU A 310 22.56 9.73 -17.81
C LEU A 310 23.40 10.88 -18.37
N ASN A 311 23.83 11.83 -17.53
CA ASN A 311 24.67 12.94 -17.98
C ASN A 311 26.03 12.46 -18.52
N LYS A 312 26.62 11.42 -17.93
CA LYS A 312 27.87 10.80 -18.41
C LYS A 312 27.72 10.21 -19.83
N ILE A 313 26.58 9.60 -20.16
CA ILE A 313 26.30 9.09 -21.51
C ILE A 313 25.76 10.16 -22.47
N GLY A 314 25.86 11.45 -22.12
CA GLY A 314 25.44 12.59 -22.94
C GLY A 314 23.94 12.94 -22.86
N VAL A 315 23.19 12.25 -21.99
CA VAL A 315 21.74 12.45 -21.82
C VAL A 315 21.50 13.43 -20.68
N LYS A 316 21.10 14.63 -21.04
CA LYS A 316 20.92 15.73 -20.09
C LYS A 316 19.78 15.45 -19.10
N ALA A 317 20.15 15.20 -17.85
CA ALA A 317 19.23 14.84 -16.77
C ALA A 317 19.44 15.73 -15.54
N ARG A 318 18.39 15.98 -14.74
CA ARG A 318 18.49 16.71 -13.46
C ARG A 318 17.83 15.91 -12.36
N GLN A 319 18.56 15.68 -11.27
CA GLN A 319 18.04 15.05 -10.07
C GLN A 319 17.18 16.03 -9.26
N TYR A 320 16.12 15.52 -8.63
CA TYR A 320 15.22 16.27 -7.77
C TYR A 320 14.80 15.43 -6.55
N ASP A 321 14.99 16.00 -5.36
CA ASP A 321 14.37 15.48 -4.15
C ASP A 321 12.90 15.95 -4.07
N ALA A 322 11.96 15.02 -3.91
CA ALA A 322 10.53 15.30 -3.87
C ALA A 322 10.19 16.36 -2.80
N PHE A 323 10.83 16.26 -1.63
CA PHE A 323 10.68 17.15 -0.49
C PHE A 323 11.19 18.59 -0.75
N GLU A 324 11.99 18.83 -1.79
CA GLU A 324 12.40 20.19 -2.19
C GLU A 324 11.53 20.79 -3.29
N ILE A 325 10.98 19.96 -4.20
CA ILE A 325 10.24 20.45 -5.38
C ILE A 325 8.76 20.73 -5.13
N GLY A 326 8.27 20.53 -3.90
CA GLY A 326 6.91 20.86 -3.51
C GLY A 326 6.00 19.66 -3.22
N PHE A 327 6.52 18.47 -2.93
CA PHE A 327 5.73 17.44 -2.25
C PHE A 327 5.48 17.87 -0.80
N ILE A 328 4.28 18.35 -0.51
CA ILE A 328 3.85 18.83 0.80
C ILE A 328 2.91 17.80 1.42
N THR A 329 3.22 17.34 2.62
CA THR A 329 2.46 16.28 3.31
C THR A 329 1.97 16.75 4.69
N THR A 330 1.13 15.94 5.32
CA THR A 330 0.97 15.98 6.79
C THR A 330 2.30 15.63 7.49
N ASP A 331 2.36 15.85 8.80
CA ASP A 331 3.52 15.52 9.64
C ASP A 331 3.40 14.12 10.28
N ASP A 332 2.53 13.25 9.73
CA ASP A 332 2.28 11.88 10.18
C ASP A 332 3.33 10.92 9.60
N PHE A 333 4.53 10.96 10.18
CA PHE A 333 5.69 10.16 9.72
C PHE A 333 5.35 8.67 9.53
N THR A 334 6.03 8.02 8.58
CA THR A 334 5.83 6.66 8.05
C THR A 334 4.59 6.43 7.19
N ASN A 335 3.60 7.33 7.19
CA ASN A 335 2.39 7.23 6.36
C ASN A 335 1.76 8.61 6.10
N ALA A 336 2.58 9.57 5.68
CA ALA A 336 2.15 10.96 5.54
C ALA A 336 1.25 11.14 4.30
N ASP A 337 0.12 11.82 4.45
CA ASP A 337 -0.81 12.08 3.35
C ASP A 337 -0.39 13.34 2.57
N ILE A 338 -0.52 13.28 1.24
CA ILE A 338 -0.20 14.39 0.34
C ILE A 338 -1.30 15.46 0.43
N LEU A 339 -0.89 16.72 0.65
CA LEU A 339 -1.79 17.87 0.67
C LEU A 339 -2.01 18.43 -0.74
N GLU A 340 -3.21 18.94 -1.03
CA GLU A 340 -3.58 19.53 -2.33
C GLU A 340 -2.65 20.66 -2.81
N ALA A 341 -1.97 21.35 -1.89
CA ALA A 341 -0.96 22.35 -2.23
C ALA A 341 0.23 21.79 -3.05
N THR A 342 0.43 20.46 -3.03
CA THR A 342 1.47 19.75 -3.79
C THR A 342 1.31 19.90 -5.29
N TYR A 343 0.09 19.74 -5.84
CA TYR A 343 -0.13 19.72 -7.28
C TYR A 343 0.35 21.01 -7.97
N PRO A 344 -0.08 22.23 -7.56
CA PRO A 344 0.42 23.47 -8.18
C PRO A 344 1.89 23.75 -7.87
N ALA A 345 2.42 23.31 -6.72
CA ALA A 345 3.83 23.53 -6.36
C ALA A 345 4.79 22.71 -7.24
N VAL A 346 4.53 21.39 -7.34
CA VAL A 346 5.29 20.46 -8.20
C VAL A 346 5.18 20.86 -9.67
N ALA A 347 3.97 21.20 -10.14
CA ALA A 347 3.76 21.66 -11.51
C ALA A 347 4.59 22.90 -11.83
N LYS A 348 4.54 23.93 -10.97
CA LYS A 348 5.31 25.17 -11.13
C LYS A 348 6.82 24.92 -11.18
N ARG A 349 7.33 24.04 -10.29
CA ARG A 349 8.78 23.76 -10.21
C ARG A 349 9.27 22.97 -11.42
N LEU A 350 8.64 21.84 -11.73
CA LEU A 350 9.09 20.97 -12.83
C LEU A 350 8.91 21.64 -14.19
N HIS A 351 7.76 22.30 -14.44
CA HIS A 351 7.50 22.97 -15.70
C HIS A 351 8.37 24.22 -15.90
N GLY A 352 8.59 25.01 -14.85
CA GLY A 352 9.46 26.19 -14.90
C GLY A 352 10.93 25.83 -15.19
N ASP A 353 11.45 24.80 -14.52
CA ASP A 353 12.81 24.31 -14.76
C ASP A 353 12.98 23.73 -16.17
N TRP A 354 11.96 23.01 -16.67
CA TRP A 354 11.94 22.40 -17.99
C TRP A 354 11.94 23.45 -19.11
N ILE A 355 11.13 24.51 -18.99
CA ILE A 355 11.11 25.63 -19.95
C ILE A 355 12.45 26.37 -19.98
N CYS A 356 13.02 26.66 -18.81
CA CYS A 356 14.27 27.42 -18.71
C CYS A 356 15.48 26.64 -19.24
N ASN A 357 15.55 25.33 -18.96
CA ASN A 357 16.72 24.52 -19.29
C ASN A 357 16.34 23.03 -19.35
N PRO A 358 15.82 22.54 -20.50
CA PRO A 358 15.27 21.20 -20.61
C PRO A 358 16.31 20.14 -20.29
N ALA A 359 15.94 19.25 -19.36
CA ALA A 359 16.72 18.14 -18.83
C ALA A 359 15.72 17.12 -18.24
N ILE A 360 15.94 15.82 -18.46
CA ILE A 360 15.05 14.76 -17.97
C ILE A 360 14.99 14.83 -16.43
N PRO A 361 13.81 15.08 -15.81
CA PRO A 361 13.69 15.15 -14.36
C PRO A 361 13.76 13.74 -13.75
N ILE A 362 14.72 13.51 -12.85
CA ILE A 362 14.89 12.26 -12.09
C ILE A 362 14.50 12.53 -10.63
N VAL A 363 13.28 12.15 -10.27
CA VAL A 363 12.65 12.49 -8.99
C VAL A 363 12.70 11.29 -8.03
N THR A 364 12.97 11.54 -6.74
CA THR A 364 12.82 10.51 -5.69
C THR A 364 11.37 10.07 -5.57
N GLY A 365 11.10 8.76 -5.56
CA GLY A 365 9.81 8.25 -5.08
C GLY A 365 9.59 8.50 -3.59
N PHE A 366 8.46 8.02 -3.04
CA PHE A 366 8.11 7.75 -1.62
C PHE A 366 8.34 8.84 -0.56
N LEU A 367 8.92 9.98 -0.91
CA LEU A 367 9.29 11.07 -0.01
C LEU A 367 8.42 12.30 -0.19
N GLY A 368 8.30 13.08 0.89
CA GLY A 368 7.66 14.38 0.91
C GLY A 368 8.21 15.26 2.03
N LYS A 369 7.60 16.43 2.22
CA LYS A 369 7.96 17.39 3.26
C LYS A 369 6.76 17.71 4.15
N GLY A 370 6.90 17.45 5.44
CA GLY A 370 5.88 17.76 6.44
C GLY A 370 5.58 19.26 6.51
N TRP A 371 4.31 19.63 6.40
CA TRP A 371 3.86 21.02 6.30
C TRP A 371 4.28 21.88 7.50
N ARG A 372 4.24 21.35 8.73
CA ARG A 372 4.58 22.12 9.94
C ARG A 372 6.03 21.94 10.36
N SER A 373 6.54 20.71 10.32
CA SER A 373 7.90 20.39 10.78
C SER A 373 8.98 20.74 9.76
N CYS A 374 8.62 20.90 8.49
CA CYS A 374 9.53 20.99 7.34
C CYS A 374 10.51 19.81 7.23
N ALA A 375 10.27 18.70 7.96
CA ALA A 375 11.09 17.50 7.92
C ALA A 375 10.75 16.64 6.70
N VAL A 376 11.70 15.77 6.31
CA VAL A 376 11.42 14.70 5.34
C VAL A 376 10.40 13.74 5.95
N THR A 377 9.37 13.43 5.18
CA THR A 377 8.31 12.48 5.50
C THR A 377 8.28 11.37 4.44
N THR A 378 7.72 10.23 4.78
CA THR A 378 7.47 9.14 3.83
C THR A 378 5.98 8.90 3.58
N LEU A 379 5.67 8.55 2.34
CA LEU A 379 4.32 8.41 1.80
C LEU A 379 3.68 7.03 2.08
N GLY A 380 4.26 6.22 2.96
CA GLY A 380 3.77 4.90 3.31
C GLY A 380 3.79 3.88 2.14
N ARG A 381 2.87 2.92 2.17
CA ARG A 381 2.89 1.77 1.26
C ARG A 381 2.58 2.18 -0.18
N GLY A 382 3.41 1.72 -1.12
CA GLY A 382 3.34 2.12 -2.52
C GLY A 382 3.75 3.57 -2.78
N GLY A 383 4.47 4.22 -1.87
CA GLY A 383 4.77 5.65 -1.96
C GLY A 383 5.46 6.09 -3.26
N SER A 384 6.40 5.31 -3.82
CA SER A 384 7.04 5.65 -5.10
C SER A 384 6.07 5.60 -6.28
N ASP A 385 5.03 4.75 -6.22
CA ASP A 385 3.95 4.74 -7.21
C ASP A 385 3.04 5.97 -7.01
N LEU A 386 2.79 6.36 -5.75
CA LEU A 386 1.99 7.55 -5.39
C LEU A 386 2.69 8.84 -5.83
N THR A 387 4.02 8.92 -5.72
CA THR A 387 4.82 10.03 -6.29
C THR A 387 4.57 10.16 -7.79
N ALA A 388 4.58 9.03 -8.52
CA ALA A 388 4.41 9.03 -9.97
C ALA A 388 3.00 9.45 -10.40
N THR A 389 1.95 8.97 -9.73
CA THR A 389 0.58 9.40 -10.03
C THR A 389 0.32 10.85 -9.60
N THR A 390 0.93 11.32 -8.51
CA THR A 390 0.87 12.72 -8.07
C THR A 390 1.51 13.66 -9.09
N ILE A 391 2.69 13.32 -9.63
CA ILE A 391 3.33 14.07 -10.72
C ILE A 391 2.46 14.06 -11.98
N GLY A 392 1.86 12.91 -12.32
CA GLY A 392 0.92 12.79 -13.44
C GLY A 392 -0.26 13.74 -13.31
N LYS A 393 -0.95 13.74 -12.16
CA LYS A 393 -2.07 14.68 -11.86
C LYS A 393 -1.60 16.14 -11.81
N ALA A 394 -0.45 16.43 -11.22
CA ALA A 394 0.10 17.78 -11.12
C ALA A 394 0.39 18.42 -12.49
N LEU A 395 0.98 17.65 -13.41
CA LEU A 395 1.37 18.14 -14.73
C LEU A 395 0.32 17.90 -15.83
N GLY A 396 -0.78 17.18 -15.54
CA GLY A 396 -1.83 16.85 -16.51
C GLY A 396 -1.33 15.96 -17.67
N LEU A 397 -0.51 14.95 -17.36
CA LEU A 397 0.16 14.13 -18.38
C LEU A 397 -0.77 13.10 -19.04
N ARG A 398 -0.37 12.63 -20.24
CA ARG A 398 -1.14 11.69 -21.07
C ARG A 398 -1.34 10.33 -20.43
N GLU A 399 -0.31 9.79 -19.78
CA GLU A 399 -0.35 8.52 -19.04
C GLU A 399 0.74 8.46 -17.96
N ILE A 400 0.53 7.59 -16.97
CA ILE A 400 1.51 7.26 -15.93
C ILE A 400 1.97 5.82 -16.16
N GLN A 401 3.25 5.60 -16.43
CA GLN A 401 3.82 4.28 -16.69
C GLN A 401 4.52 3.74 -15.44
N VAL A 402 4.16 2.53 -15.01
CA VAL A 402 4.83 1.78 -13.94
C VAL A 402 5.53 0.58 -14.56
N TRP A 403 6.86 0.59 -14.49
CA TRP A 403 7.71 -0.45 -15.05
C TRP A 403 8.03 -1.53 -14.01
N LYS A 404 7.81 -2.78 -14.40
CA LYS A 404 7.96 -4.01 -13.62
C LYS A 404 8.73 -5.06 -14.43
N ASP A 405 8.84 -6.27 -13.90
CA ASP A 405 9.51 -7.45 -14.47
C ASP A 405 8.58 -8.42 -15.22
N VAL A 406 7.27 -8.13 -15.27
CA VAL A 406 6.23 -8.93 -15.93
C VAL A 406 5.42 -8.08 -16.93
N ASP A 407 4.79 -8.73 -17.91
CA ASP A 407 4.03 -8.12 -19.03
C ASP A 407 2.68 -7.52 -18.61
N GLY A 408 2.71 -6.63 -17.61
CA GLY A 408 1.54 -5.96 -17.06
C GLY A 408 1.02 -6.65 -15.79
N VAL A 409 -0.30 -6.74 -15.68
CA VAL A 409 -1.02 -7.49 -14.65
C VAL A 409 -1.49 -8.79 -15.28
N LEU A 410 -1.28 -9.91 -14.58
CA LEU A 410 -1.54 -11.25 -15.08
C LEU A 410 -2.84 -11.85 -14.50
N THR A 411 -3.41 -12.83 -15.19
CA THR A 411 -4.62 -13.58 -14.75
C THR A 411 -4.42 -14.34 -13.43
N CYS A 412 -3.17 -14.60 -13.04
CA CYS A 412 -2.76 -15.12 -11.73
C CYS A 412 -1.25 -14.91 -11.54
N ASP A 413 -0.70 -15.28 -10.38
CA ASP A 413 0.76 -15.27 -10.17
C ASP A 413 1.46 -16.33 -11.06
N PRO A 414 2.40 -15.94 -11.94
CA PRO A 414 3.10 -16.86 -12.84
C PRO A 414 3.99 -17.87 -12.09
N ASN A 415 4.39 -17.56 -10.85
CA ASN A 415 5.12 -18.50 -9.99
C ASN A 415 4.22 -19.63 -9.48
N ILE A 416 2.90 -19.42 -9.41
CA ILE A 416 1.92 -20.45 -9.04
C ILE A 416 1.50 -21.25 -10.28
N TYR A 417 1.23 -20.55 -11.39
CA TYR A 417 0.83 -21.18 -12.65
C TYR A 417 1.52 -20.55 -13.87
N PRO A 418 2.41 -21.28 -14.57
CA PRO A 418 3.21 -20.72 -15.67
C PRO A 418 2.43 -20.23 -16.90
N ARG A 419 1.16 -20.62 -17.08
CA ARG A 419 0.29 -20.14 -18.16
C ARG A 419 -0.57 -18.94 -17.74
N ALA A 420 -0.07 -18.10 -16.84
CA ALA A 420 -0.70 -16.83 -16.50
C ALA A 420 -0.63 -15.89 -17.72
N GLU A 421 -1.78 -15.35 -18.13
CA GLU A 421 -1.88 -14.50 -19.33
C GLU A 421 -1.90 -13.01 -18.95
N PRO A 422 -1.36 -12.11 -19.80
CA PRO A 422 -1.53 -10.67 -19.64
C PRO A 422 -2.97 -10.21 -19.74
N VAL A 423 -3.46 -9.48 -18.74
CA VAL A 423 -4.76 -8.81 -18.76
C VAL A 423 -4.57 -7.43 -19.41
N PRO A 424 -5.06 -7.17 -20.63
CA PRO A 424 -4.70 -5.95 -21.36
C PRO A 424 -5.35 -4.67 -20.81
N TYR A 425 -6.53 -4.80 -20.19
CA TYR A 425 -7.32 -3.68 -19.67
C TYR A 425 -7.91 -3.99 -18.30
N LEU A 426 -7.83 -3.05 -17.37
CA LEU A 426 -8.43 -3.11 -16.04
C LEU A 426 -9.17 -1.81 -15.73
N THR A 427 -10.18 -1.87 -14.86
CA THR A 427 -10.66 -0.67 -14.18
C THR A 427 -9.80 -0.35 -12.94
N PHE A 428 -9.83 0.90 -12.47
CA PHE A 428 -9.21 1.27 -11.19
C PHE A 428 -9.78 0.46 -10.00
N GLU A 429 -11.02 0.01 -10.07
CA GLU A 429 -11.65 -0.81 -9.03
C GLU A 429 -11.11 -2.24 -9.05
N GLU A 430 -11.02 -2.87 -10.22
CA GLU A 430 -10.36 -4.17 -10.38
C GLU A 430 -8.90 -4.13 -9.91
N ALA A 431 -8.14 -3.11 -10.34
CA ALA A 431 -6.74 -2.95 -9.93
C ALA A 431 -6.59 -2.73 -8.41
N ALA A 432 -7.51 -2.01 -7.77
CA ALA A 432 -7.47 -1.77 -6.32
C ALA A 432 -7.73 -3.05 -5.52
N GLU A 433 -8.74 -3.84 -5.89
CA GLU A 433 -9.01 -5.13 -5.23
C GLU A 433 -7.85 -6.13 -5.50
N LEU A 434 -7.31 -6.18 -6.72
CA LEU A 434 -6.15 -7.03 -7.05
C LEU A 434 -4.95 -6.73 -6.14
N ALA A 435 -4.59 -5.45 -6.02
CA ALA A 435 -3.46 -5.01 -5.22
C ALA A 435 -3.66 -5.27 -3.71
N TYR A 436 -4.89 -5.15 -3.22
CA TYR A 436 -5.20 -5.38 -1.80
C TYR A 436 -4.97 -6.85 -1.38
N PHE A 437 -5.35 -7.82 -2.23
CA PHE A 437 -5.14 -9.24 -1.95
C PHE A 437 -3.73 -9.77 -2.29
N GLY A 438 -2.80 -8.88 -2.68
CA GLY A 438 -1.38 -9.22 -2.85
C GLY A 438 -0.95 -9.51 -4.29
N ALA A 439 -1.78 -9.28 -5.30
CA ALA A 439 -1.27 -9.22 -6.67
C ALA A 439 -0.27 -8.05 -6.76
N GLN A 440 0.86 -8.27 -7.43
CA GLN A 440 1.91 -7.26 -7.56
C GLN A 440 1.52 -6.16 -8.57
N VAL A 441 0.51 -5.35 -8.25
CA VAL A 441 0.00 -4.22 -9.05
C VAL A 441 0.41 -2.90 -8.37
N LEU A 442 -0.37 -1.82 -8.46
CA LEU A 442 -0.16 -0.56 -7.75
C LEU A 442 -0.96 -0.57 -6.45
N HIS A 443 -0.40 -0.04 -5.36
CA HIS A 443 -1.13 0.08 -4.09
C HIS A 443 -2.39 0.96 -4.24
N PRO A 444 -3.56 0.63 -3.65
CA PRO A 444 -4.80 1.39 -3.86
C PRO A 444 -4.69 2.89 -3.57
N GLN A 445 -3.94 3.27 -2.53
CA GLN A 445 -3.69 4.67 -2.17
C GLN A 445 -2.94 5.43 -3.27
N SER A 446 -2.04 4.76 -4.01
CA SER A 446 -1.27 5.34 -5.11
C SER A 446 -2.11 5.60 -6.35
N MET A 447 -3.22 4.90 -6.56
CA MET A 447 -4.10 5.12 -7.71
C MET A 447 -5.06 6.31 -7.52
N ARG A 448 -5.20 6.88 -6.30
CA ARG A 448 -6.11 8.02 -6.04
C ARG A 448 -5.86 9.22 -6.98
N PRO A 449 -4.64 9.77 -7.13
CA PRO A 449 -4.41 10.93 -7.99
C PRO A 449 -4.69 10.64 -9.47
N ALA A 450 -4.38 9.42 -9.93
CA ALA A 450 -4.66 8.99 -11.29
C ALA A 450 -6.16 8.87 -11.56
N ARG A 451 -6.93 8.30 -10.62
CA ARG A 451 -8.39 8.19 -10.69
C ARG A 451 -9.08 9.55 -10.64
N GLU A 452 -8.60 10.47 -9.80
CA GLU A 452 -9.15 11.83 -9.68
C GLU A 452 -8.84 12.71 -10.88
N GLY A 453 -7.68 12.53 -11.50
CA GLY A 453 -7.30 13.23 -12.74
C GLY A 453 -7.78 12.57 -14.03
N ASP A 454 -8.46 11.42 -13.94
CA ASP A 454 -8.80 10.51 -15.06
C ASP A 454 -7.61 10.19 -15.99
N ILE A 455 -6.42 9.98 -15.40
CA ILE A 455 -5.17 9.71 -16.12
C ILE A 455 -4.94 8.19 -16.18
N PRO A 456 -4.84 7.57 -17.36
CA PRO A 456 -4.54 6.16 -17.51
C PRO A 456 -3.22 5.77 -16.85
N VAL A 457 -3.22 4.68 -16.10
CA VAL A 457 -2.01 4.05 -15.56
C VAL A 457 -1.66 2.83 -16.40
N ARG A 458 -0.44 2.74 -16.91
CA ARG A 458 0.04 1.60 -17.69
C ARG A 458 1.09 0.82 -16.92
N VAL A 459 0.87 -0.47 -16.70
CA VAL A 459 1.88 -1.39 -16.16
C VAL A 459 2.63 -2.04 -17.33
N LYS A 460 3.96 -1.87 -17.40
CA LYS A 460 4.82 -2.38 -18.47
C LYS A 460 5.96 -3.24 -17.94
N ASN A 461 6.52 -4.10 -18.79
CA ASN A 461 7.72 -4.89 -18.47
C ASN A 461 8.99 -4.18 -18.95
N SER A 462 10.00 -4.03 -18.10
CA SER A 462 11.32 -3.51 -18.49
C SER A 462 12.09 -4.47 -19.39
N TYR A 463 11.85 -5.78 -19.28
CA TYR A 463 12.48 -6.79 -20.15
C TYR A 463 11.81 -6.93 -21.52
N ASN A 464 10.54 -6.51 -21.64
CA ASN A 464 9.75 -6.58 -22.87
C ASN A 464 9.08 -5.22 -23.15
N PRO A 465 9.87 -4.17 -23.47
CA PRO A 465 9.37 -2.80 -23.54
C PRO A 465 8.39 -2.55 -24.69
N ASN A 466 8.35 -3.45 -25.67
CA ASN A 466 7.43 -3.42 -26.81
C ASN A 466 6.06 -4.04 -26.50
N ALA A 467 5.92 -4.79 -25.39
CA ALA A 467 4.61 -5.28 -24.96
C ALA A 467 3.65 -4.12 -24.65
N PRO A 468 2.34 -4.27 -24.97
CA PRO A 468 1.34 -3.24 -24.65
C PRO A 468 1.18 -3.03 -23.14
N GLY A 469 1.47 -4.07 -22.35
CA GLY A 469 1.23 -4.14 -20.92
C GLY A 469 -0.25 -4.12 -20.57
N THR A 470 -0.56 -3.66 -19.36
CA THR A 470 -1.95 -3.48 -18.89
C THR A 470 -2.26 -2.00 -18.77
N VAL A 471 -3.40 -1.56 -19.31
CA VAL A 471 -3.91 -0.19 -19.12
C VAL A 471 -5.04 -0.20 -18.09
N ILE A 472 -4.89 0.60 -17.03
CA ILE A 472 -5.85 0.80 -15.95
C ILE A 472 -6.54 2.14 -16.19
N THR A 473 -7.88 2.13 -16.30
CA THR A 473 -8.73 3.31 -16.60
C THR A 473 -9.96 3.36 -15.69
N HIS A 474 -10.79 4.40 -15.80
CA HIS A 474 -12.07 4.45 -15.08
C HIS A 474 -13.05 3.37 -15.53
N ALA A 475 -13.11 3.08 -16.84
CA ALA A 475 -14.01 2.07 -17.41
C ALA A 475 -13.36 1.38 -18.63
N ARG A 476 -13.78 0.13 -18.87
CA ARG A 476 -13.39 -0.70 -20.03
C ARG A 476 -14.60 -1.46 -20.55
N ASP A 477 -14.48 -2.07 -21.73
CA ASP A 477 -15.50 -3.00 -22.20
C ASP A 477 -15.53 -4.26 -21.32
N MET A 478 -16.74 -4.61 -20.85
CA MET A 478 -17.04 -5.77 -20.01
C MET A 478 -17.84 -6.84 -20.78
N SER A 479 -18.16 -6.62 -22.06
CA SER A 479 -19.00 -7.50 -22.88
C SER A 479 -18.51 -8.95 -22.94
N LYS A 480 -17.19 -9.15 -23.02
CA LYS A 480 -16.52 -10.45 -23.02
C LYS A 480 -15.97 -10.87 -21.66
N ALA A 481 -15.92 -9.96 -20.68
CA ALA A 481 -15.30 -10.22 -19.39
C ALA A 481 -16.21 -11.07 -18.47
N VAL A 482 -15.73 -12.26 -18.09
CA VAL A 482 -16.32 -13.09 -17.02
C VAL A 482 -15.46 -12.96 -15.77
N LEU A 483 -14.30 -13.63 -15.75
CA LEU A 483 -13.27 -13.49 -14.72
C LEU A 483 -12.09 -12.70 -15.31
N THR A 484 -11.47 -11.87 -14.47
CA THR A 484 -10.36 -10.99 -14.86
C THR A 484 -9.03 -11.54 -14.33
N SER A 485 -8.97 -11.95 -13.05
CA SER A 485 -7.77 -12.54 -12.45
C SER A 485 -8.09 -13.28 -11.13
N ILE A 486 -7.20 -14.18 -10.73
CA ILE A 486 -7.23 -15.00 -9.52
C ILE A 486 -6.01 -14.64 -8.66
N VAL A 487 -6.25 -14.21 -7.42
CA VAL A 487 -5.19 -13.83 -6.47
C VAL A 487 -5.17 -14.79 -5.30
N LEU A 488 -3.96 -15.13 -4.81
CA LEU A 488 -3.76 -15.96 -3.64
C LEU A 488 -3.01 -15.20 -2.53
N LYS A 489 -3.64 -15.02 -1.37
CA LYS A 489 -2.97 -14.55 -0.14
C LYS A 489 -2.76 -15.74 0.80
N ARG A 490 -1.49 -16.11 1.00
CA ARG A 490 -1.07 -17.30 1.79
C ARG A 490 -0.86 -17.00 3.27
N ASN A 491 -0.83 -18.06 4.07
CA ASN A 491 -0.47 -18.06 5.49
C ASN A 491 -1.23 -16.98 6.30
N VAL A 492 -2.53 -16.94 6.07
CA VAL A 492 -3.50 -16.08 6.74
C VAL A 492 -4.00 -16.80 7.99
N THR A 493 -4.18 -16.04 9.08
CA THR A 493 -4.86 -16.53 10.29
C THR A 493 -6.33 -16.16 10.22
N MET A 494 -7.21 -17.13 10.42
CA MET A 494 -8.65 -16.94 10.53
C MET A 494 -9.08 -17.07 12.00
N LEU A 495 -9.93 -16.15 12.48
CA LEU A 495 -10.58 -16.23 13.78
C LEU A 495 -12.08 -16.39 13.56
N ASP A 496 -12.71 -17.31 14.29
CA ASP A 496 -14.17 -17.46 14.34
C ASP A 496 -14.65 -17.14 15.76
N ILE A 497 -15.52 -16.14 15.88
CA ILE A 497 -15.96 -15.53 17.14
C ILE A 497 -17.45 -15.83 17.28
N VAL A 498 -17.80 -16.79 18.14
CA VAL A 498 -19.17 -17.28 18.33
C VAL A 498 -19.76 -16.73 19.64
N SER A 499 -20.87 -16.01 19.57
CA SER A 499 -21.60 -15.54 20.74
C SER A 499 -23.10 -15.47 20.48
N THR A 500 -23.88 -16.25 21.24
CA THR A 500 -25.35 -16.16 21.22
C THR A 500 -25.87 -14.79 21.65
N ARG A 501 -25.02 -13.97 22.29
CA ARG A 501 -25.29 -12.57 22.64
C ARG A 501 -25.24 -11.62 21.44
N MET A 502 -24.84 -12.07 20.25
CA MET A 502 -24.89 -11.26 19.02
C MET A 502 -26.33 -11.07 18.51
N LEU A 503 -27.22 -12.03 18.77
CA LEU A 503 -28.62 -11.98 18.35
C LEU A 503 -29.38 -10.81 19.00
N GLY A 504 -29.82 -9.86 18.17
CA GLY A 504 -30.69 -8.75 18.60
C GLY A 504 -30.01 -7.69 19.48
N GLN A 505 -28.70 -7.77 19.70
CA GLN A 505 -27.92 -6.81 20.47
C GLN A 505 -27.14 -5.88 19.54
N TYR A 506 -27.18 -4.57 19.82
CA TYR A 506 -26.32 -3.61 19.16
C TYR A 506 -24.97 -3.50 19.89
N GLY A 507 -23.91 -3.15 19.15
CA GLY A 507 -22.59 -2.89 19.74
C GLY A 507 -21.65 -4.09 19.90
N PHE A 508 -22.10 -5.34 19.70
CA PHE A 508 -21.20 -6.51 19.73
C PHE A 508 -20.08 -6.40 18.68
N LEU A 509 -20.44 -6.16 17.42
CA LEU A 509 -19.48 -5.88 16.34
C LEU A 509 -18.54 -4.71 16.66
N ALA A 510 -19.08 -3.62 17.22
CA ALA A 510 -18.29 -2.46 17.60
C ALA A 510 -17.26 -2.80 18.69
N LYS A 511 -17.62 -3.65 19.67
CA LYS A 511 -16.69 -4.08 20.70
C LYS A 511 -15.60 -5.02 20.16
N VAL A 512 -15.96 -5.94 19.27
CA VAL A 512 -15.00 -6.82 18.58
C VAL A 512 -13.97 -6.00 17.80
N PHE A 513 -14.40 -5.06 16.96
CA PHE A 513 -13.47 -4.22 16.20
C PHE A 513 -12.69 -3.22 17.06
N SER A 514 -13.26 -2.70 18.16
CA SER A 514 -12.51 -1.91 19.16
C SER A 514 -11.35 -2.70 19.76
N THR A 515 -11.52 -4.00 20.08
CA THR A 515 -10.41 -4.82 20.58
C THR A 515 -9.27 -4.95 19.55
N PHE A 516 -9.58 -5.05 18.25
CA PHE A 516 -8.54 -5.05 17.21
C PHE A 516 -7.88 -3.67 17.03
N GLU A 517 -8.63 -2.58 17.15
CA GLU A 517 -8.12 -1.20 17.11
C GLU A 517 -7.18 -0.92 18.29
N ASP A 518 -7.60 -1.25 19.52
CA ASP A 518 -6.82 -1.09 20.76
C ASP A 518 -5.47 -1.84 20.70
N LEU A 519 -5.42 -2.97 19.97
CA LEU A 519 -4.21 -3.79 19.77
C LEU A 519 -3.45 -3.45 18.47
N GLY A 520 -3.95 -2.51 17.66
CA GLY A 520 -3.31 -2.09 16.40
C GLY A 520 -3.34 -3.13 15.26
N ILE A 521 -4.23 -4.12 15.35
CA ILE A 521 -4.30 -5.25 14.41
C ILE A 521 -5.27 -4.96 13.26
N SER A 522 -4.83 -5.25 12.03
CA SER A 522 -5.60 -5.02 10.81
C SER A 522 -6.33 -6.29 10.38
N VAL A 523 -7.65 -6.20 10.27
CA VAL A 523 -8.52 -7.24 9.71
C VAL A 523 -8.59 -7.06 8.18
N ASP A 524 -8.58 -8.16 7.44
CA ASP A 524 -8.69 -8.20 5.97
C ASP A 524 -10.13 -8.49 5.50
N VAL A 525 -10.63 -9.70 5.78
CA VAL A 525 -11.90 -10.22 5.29
C VAL A 525 -12.82 -10.51 6.47
N VAL A 526 -14.11 -10.22 6.29
CA VAL A 526 -15.17 -10.40 7.30
C VAL A 526 -16.32 -11.19 6.68
N ALA A 527 -16.89 -12.11 7.46
CA ALA A 527 -18.15 -12.78 7.20
C ALA A 527 -18.92 -12.93 8.52
N THR A 528 -20.25 -12.95 8.46
CA THR A 528 -21.12 -12.98 9.65
C THR A 528 -22.24 -13.98 9.46
N SER A 529 -22.50 -14.79 10.48
CA SER A 529 -23.77 -15.49 10.66
C SER A 529 -24.67 -14.73 11.65
N GLU A 530 -25.78 -15.32 12.07
CA GLU A 530 -26.67 -14.77 13.09
C GLU A 530 -26.04 -14.76 14.50
N VAL A 531 -25.06 -15.64 14.76
CA VAL A 531 -24.43 -15.86 16.08
C VAL A 531 -22.90 -15.86 16.07
N SER A 532 -22.26 -15.71 14.90
CA SER A 532 -20.81 -15.71 14.78
C SER A 532 -20.28 -14.68 13.78
N ILE A 533 -19.02 -14.32 13.97
CA ILE A 533 -18.24 -13.47 13.07
C ILE A 533 -16.97 -14.24 12.75
N SER A 534 -16.72 -14.50 11.46
CA SER A 534 -15.45 -15.06 10.99
C SER A 534 -14.62 -13.95 10.36
N LEU A 535 -13.35 -13.86 10.73
CA LEU A 535 -12.42 -12.78 10.39
C LEU A 535 -11.10 -13.36 9.88
N THR A 536 -10.43 -12.67 8.96
CA THR A 536 -9.03 -12.98 8.61
C THR A 536 -8.12 -11.80 8.94
N LEU A 537 -6.91 -12.07 9.41
CA LEU A 537 -5.93 -11.04 9.80
C LEU A 537 -4.84 -10.86 8.74
N ASP A 538 -4.42 -9.62 8.50
CA ASP A 538 -3.28 -9.34 7.61
C ASP A 538 -1.97 -9.85 8.24
N PRO A 539 -1.29 -10.84 7.64
CA PRO A 539 0.01 -11.26 8.16
C PRO A 539 1.01 -10.10 8.12
N SER A 540 0.94 -9.21 7.12
CA SER A 540 1.99 -8.23 6.81
C SER A 540 2.24 -7.14 7.87
N LYS A 541 1.34 -6.98 8.86
CA LYS A 541 1.54 -6.12 10.03
C LYS A 541 1.99 -6.88 11.28
N LEU A 542 1.73 -8.20 11.36
CA LEU A 542 2.32 -9.08 12.37
C LEU A 542 3.81 -9.34 12.07
N TRP A 543 4.23 -9.38 10.80
CA TRP A 543 5.63 -9.63 10.39
C TRP A 543 6.63 -8.48 10.60
N SER A 544 6.19 -7.28 10.98
CA SER A 544 7.10 -6.19 11.40
C SER A 544 7.58 -6.30 12.86
N ARG A 545 7.18 -7.36 13.57
CA ARG A 545 7.65 -7.71 14.91
C ARG A 545 8.19 -9.14 14.88
N GLU A 546 9.13 -9.43 15.78
CA GLU A 546 9.81 -10.73 15.84
C GLU A 546 8.79 -11.88 16.06
N LEU A 547 9.08 -13.06 15.52
CA LEU A 547 8.24 -14.27 15.59
C LEU A 547 7.71 -14.59 17.01
N ILE A 548 8.48 -14.25 18.05
CA ILE A 548 8.14 -14.45 19.46
C ILE A 548 7.00 -13.53 19.90
N GLN A 549 6.98 -12.29 19.41
CA GLN A 549 5.94 -11.31 19.72
C GLN A 549 4.61 -11.70 19.07
N GLN A 550 4.64 -12.26 17.87
CA GLN A 550 3.44 -12.66 17.11
C GLN A 550 2.55 -13.64 17.86
N ALA A 551 3.14 -14.68 18.46
CA ALA A 551 2.39 -15.66 19.27
C ALA A 551 1.71 -14.95 20.45
N SER A 552 2.46 -14.15 21.21
CA SER A 552 1.92 -13.41 22.36
C SER A 552 0.83 -12.39 21.99
N GLU A 553 0.90 -11.78 20.81
CA GLU A 553 -0.13 -10.85 20.32
C GLU A 553 -1.41 -11.59 19.92
N LEU A 554 -1.29 -12.73 19.23
CA LEU A 554 -2.43 -13.58 18.85
C LEU A 554 -3.11 -14.18 20.10
N ASP A 555 -2.35 -14.66 21.07
CA ASP A 555 -2.88 -15.18 22.33
C ASP A 555 -3.62 -14.08 23.10
N HIS A 556 -3.06 -12.87 23.20
CA HIS A 556 -3.70 -11.73 23.87
C HIS A 556 -5.00 -11.26 23.16
N VAL A 557 -5.07 -11.34 21.82
CA VAL A 557 -6.32 -11.09 21.07
C VAL A 557 -7.39 -12.10 21.46
N VAL A 558 -7.03 -13.39 21.56
CA VAL A 558 -7.96 -14.46 21.95
C VAL A 558 -8.43 -14.22 23.38
N GLU A 559 -7.53 -13.98 24.35
CA GLU A 559 -7.87 -13.69 25.75
C GLU A 559 -8.83 -12.50 25.91
N GLU A 560 -8.65 -11.40 25.15
CA GLU A 560 -9.56 -10.26 25.20
C GLU A 560 -10.94 -10.54 24.57
N LEU A 561 -10.99 -11.33 23.50
CA LEU A 561 -12.25 -11.69 22.82
C LEU A 561 -13.02 -12.81 23.57
N GLU A 562 -12.34 -13.71 24.26
CA GLU A 562 -12.96 -14.77 25.07
C GLU A 562 -13.78 -14.22 26.26
N LYS A 563 -13.54 -12.97 26.66
CA LYS A 563 -14.36 -12.26 27.67
C LYS A 563 -15.80 -12.00 27.20
N ILE A 564 -16.06 -12.04 25.88
CA ILE A 564 -17.35 -11.69 25.27
C ILE A 564 -17.94 -12.77 24.33
N ALA A 565 -17.13 -13.75 23.92
CA ALA A 565 -17.48 -14.78 22.94
C ALA A 565 -16.68 -16.07 23.17
N VAL A 566 -17.00 -17.14 22.45
CA VAL A 566 -16.10 -18.29 22.26
C VAL A 566 -15.27 -18.01 21.00
N VAL A 567 -13.96 -18.21 21.06
CA VAL A 567 -13.03 -17.86 19.97
C VAL A 567 -12.32 -19.11 19.48
N ASN A 568 -12.39 -19.39 18.17
CA ASN A 568 -11.63 -20.44 17.52
C ASN A 568 -10.57 -19.81 16.62
N LEU A 569 -9.30 -20.10 16.86
CA LEU A 569 -8.18 -19.60 16.06
C LEU A 569 -7.70 -20.68 15.09
N LEU A 570 -7.66 -20.37 13.79
CA LEU A 570 -7.32 -21.29 12.70
C LEU A 570 -6.19 -20.71 11.85
N GLN A 571 -4.97 -21.19 12.09
CA GLN A 571 -3.77 -20.83 11.32
C GLN A 571 -3.70 -21.61 9.99
N HIS A 572 -2.70 -21.26 9.16
CA HIS A 572 -2.42 -21.91 7.88
C HIS A 572 -3.65 -21.98 6.97
N ARG A 573 -4.30 -20.83 6.77
CA ARG A 573 -5.35 -20.62 5.78
C ARG A 573 -4.82 -19.77 4.62
N SER A 574 -5.50 -19.90 3.49
CA SER A 574 -5.23 -19.14 2.27
C SER A 574 -6.51 -18.49 1.78
N ILE A 575 -6.43 -17.23 1.34
CA ILE A 575 -7.53 -16.54 0.67
C ILE A 575 -7.31 -16.62 -0.84
N ILE A 576 -8.26 -17.20 -1.55
CA ILE A 576 -8.36 -17.14 -3.01
C ILE A 576 -9.38 -16.06 -3.35
N SER A 577 -8.93 -14.98 -3.97
CA SER A 577 -9.78 -13.87 -4.41
C SER A 577 -10.00 -13.96 -5.93
N LEU A 578 -11.26 -14.13 -6.32
CA LEU A 578 -11.72 -14.14 -7.69
C LEU A 578 -12.17 -12.73 -8.07
N ILE A 579 -11.46 -12.10 -9.01
CA ILE A 579 -11.75 -10.74 -9.45
C ILE A 579 -12.29 -10.79 -10.87
N GLY A 580 -13.49 -10.24 -11.08
CA GLY A 580 -14.21 -10.36 -12.34
C GLY A 580 -15.45 -9.48 -12.45
N ASN A 581 -16.24 -9.74 -13.49
CA ASN A 581 -17.43 -8.98 -13.80
C ASN A 581 -18.57 -9.33 -12.82
N VAL A 582 -18.87 -8.42 -11.89
CA VAL A 582 -19.95 -8.57 -10.90
C VAL A 582 -21.32 -8.88 -11.50
N GLN A 583 -21.59 -8.43 -12.74
CA GLN A 583 -22.83 -8.73 -13.47
C GLN A 583 -22.97 -10.22 -13.83
N ARG A 584 -21.87 -10.97 -13.86
CA ARG A 584 -21.82 -12.43 -14.10
C ARG A 584 -21.47 -13.23 -12.84
N SER A 585 -21.62 -12.63 -11.66
CA SER A 585 -21.24 -13.22 -10.36
C SER A 585 -21.82 -14.62 -10.13
N SER A 586 -23.09 -14.87 -10.47
CA SER A 586 -23.70 -16.21 -10.34
C SER A 586 -22.98 -17.29 -11.15
N LEU A 587 -22.61 -16.98 -12.41
CA LEU A 587 -21.84 -17.88 -13.29
C LEU A 587 -20.42 -18.12 -12.76
N ILE A 588 -19.78 -17.07 -12.22
CA ILE A 588 -18.45 -17.18 -11.60
C ILE A 588 -18.50 -18.10 -10.38
N LEU A 589 -19.50 -17.93 -9.51
CA LEU A 589 -19.69 -18.75 -8.32
C LEU A 589 -20.00 -20.20 -8.68
N GLU A 590 -20.94 -20.46 -9.58
CA GLU A 590 -21.28 -21.81 -10.05
C GLU A 590 -20.05 -22.56 -10.56
N LYS A 591 -19.33 -21.96 -11.52
CA LYS A 591 -18.15 -22.55 -12.14
C LYS A 591 -17.01 -22.75 -11.13
N ALA A 592 -16.79 -21.79 -10.22
CA ALA A 592 -15.78 -21.91 -9.17
C ALA A 592 -16.10 -23.05 -8.19
N PHE A 593 -17.33 -23.13 -7.66
CA PHE A 593 -17.71 -24.18 -6.72
C PHE A 593 -17.77 -25.57 -7.37
N GLN A 594 -18.11 -25.67 -8.66
CA GLN A 594 -18.01 -26.93 -9.41
C GLN A 594 -16.57 -27.43 -9.50
N VAL A 595 -15.60 -26.55 -9.78
CA VAL A 595 -14.17 -26.88 -9.83
C VAL A 595 -13.64 -27.30 -8.45
N LEU A 596 -13.96 -26.53 -7.40
CA LEU A 596 -13.53 -26.82 -6.04
C LEU A 596 -14.10 -28.15 -5.53
N ARG A 597 -15.40 -28.41 -5.79
CA ARG A 597 -16.05 -29.69 -5.47
C ARG A 597 -15.40 -30.87 -6.19
N THR A 598 -15.04 -30.70 -7.47
CA THR A 598 -14.38 -31.76 -8.26
C THR A 598 -12.98 -32.09 -7.71
N ASN A 599 -12.29 -31.11 -7.11
CA ASN A 599 -11.00 -31.29 -6.44
C ASN A 599 -11.13 -31.74 -4.96
N GLY A 600 -12.35 -31.91 -4.43
CA GLY A 600 -12.57 -32.28 -3.03
C GLY A 600 -12.28 -31.18 -2.01
N VAL A 601 -12.22 -29.92 -2.44
CA VAL A 601 -11.81 -28.76 -1.62
C VAL A 601 -13.00 -28.23 -0.82
N ASN A 602 -12.79 -28.03 0.48
CA ASN A 602 -13.80 -27.46 1.38
C ASN A 602 -13.52 -25.97 1.66
N VAL A 603 -14.34 -25.09 1.10
CA VAL A 603 -14.29 -23.65 1.41
C VAL A 603 -14.84 -23.42 2.83
N GLN A 604 -14.05 -22.75 3.66
CA GLN A 604 -14.36 -22.56 5.10
C GLN A 604 -15.08 -21.23 5.37
N MET A 605 -14.84 -20.22 4.53
CA MET A 605 -15.42 -18.89 4.65
C MET A 605 -15.54 -18.28 3.25
N ILE A 606 -16.64 -17.56 3.00
CA ILE A 606 -16.93 -16.85 1.76
C ILE A 606 -17.23 -15.40 2.13
N SER A 607 -16.67 -14.45 1.40
CA SER A 607 -17.01 -13.04 1.54
C SER A 607 -17.12 -12.38 0.16
N GLN A 608 -18.25 -11.73 -0.08
CA GLN A 608 -18.54 -10.96 -1.28
C GLN A 608 -19.26 -9.67 -0.88
N GLY A 609 -18.75 -8.52 -1.34
CA GLY A 609 -19.38 -7.22 -1.12
C GLY A 609 -20.53 -6.95 -2.09
N ALA A 610 -21.53 -6.17 -1.67
CA ALA A 610 -22.77 -5.92 -2.42
C ALA A 610 -22.60 -5.32 -3.84
N SER A 611 -21.45 -4.72 -4.16
CA SER A 611 -21.18 -4.14 -5.48
C SER A 611 -19.73 -4.34 -5.95
N LYS A 612 -18.95 -5.17 -5.24
CA LYS A 612 -17.52 -5.33 -5.53
C LYS A 612 -17.28 -6.34 -6.64
N VAL A 613 -16.23 -6.10 -7.42
CA VAL A 613 -15.67 -7.02 -8.43
C VAL A 613 -14.96 -8.24 -7.83
N ASN A 614 -14.82 -8.32 -6.50
CA ASN A 614 -14.08 -9.36 -5.78
C ASN A 614 -15.01 -10.32 -5.01
N ILE A 615 -14.70 -11.62 -5.10
CA ILE A 615 -15.24 -12.72 -4.29
C ILE A 615 -14.06 -13.42 -3.61
N SER A 616 -13.99 -13.38 -2.29
CA SER A 616 -12.92 -14.01 -1.50
C SER A 616 -13.39 -15.33 -0.88
N LEU A 617 -12.60 -16.39 -1.08
CA LEU A 617 -12.84 -17.75 -0.60
C LEU A 617 -11.67 -18.18 0.29
N VAL A 618 -11.94 -18.66 1.51
CA VAL A 618 -10.90 -19.17 2.42
C VAL A 618 -10.83 -20.69 2.34
N VAL A 619 -9.63 -21.21 2.08
CA VAL A 619 -9.29 -22.64 1.99
C VAL A 619 -8.09 -22.96 2.87
N ASN A 620 -7.72 -24.24 3.01
CA ASN A 620 -6.48 -24.60 3.69
C ASN A 620 -5.25 -24.20 2.83
N ASP A 621 -4.13 -23.86 3.48
CA ASP A 621 -2.93 -23.38 2.75
C ASP A 621 -2.29 -24.47 1.86
N ASN A 622 -2.46 -25.75 2.23
CA ASN A 622 -1.91 -26.91 1.51
C ASN A 622 -2.60 -27.23 0.18
N GLU A 623 -3.89 -26.92 0.03
CA GLU A 623 -4.67 -27.15 -1.19
C GLU A 623 -4.71 -25.92 -2.11
N ALA A 624 -4.34 -24.74 -1.59
CA ALA A 624 -4.60 -23.46 -2.24
C ALA A 624 -3.94 -23.27 -3.62
N GLU A 625 -2.70 -23.74 -3.83
CA GLU A 625 -2.07 -23.70 -5.17
C GLU A 625 -2.83 -24.56 -6.18
N GLN A 626 -3.27 -25.76 -5.78
CA GLN A 626 -4.02 -26.66 -6.66
C GLN A 626 -5.36 -26.04 -7.04
N CYS A 627 -6.04 -25.40 -6.08
CA CYS A 627 -7.26 -24.63 -6.33
C CYS A 627 -7.03 -23.53 -7.39
N VAL A 628 -5.98 -22.71 -7.23
CA VAL A 628 -5.66 -21.64 -8.19
C VAL A 628 -5.39 -22.19 -9.58
N ARG A 629 -4.61 -23.28 -9.71
CA ARG A 629 -4.35 -23.93 -11.00
C ARG A 629 -5.62 -24.47 -11.65
N ALA A 630 -6.45 -25.19 -10.90
CA ALA A 630 -7.70 -25.77 -11.42
C ALA A 630 -8.73 -24.69 -11.79
N LEU A 631 -8.83 -23.62 -10.99
CA LEU A 631 -9.68 -22.46 -11.30
C LEU A 631 -9.18 -21.73 -12.54
N HIS A 632 -7.86 -21.50 -12.67
CA HIS A 632 -7.30 -20.83 -13.85
C HIS A 632 -7.57 -21.63 -15.12
N GLN A 633 -7.28 -22.93 -15.12
CA GLN A 633 -7.61 -23.84 -16.23
C GLN A 633 -9.10 -23.79 -16.60
N ALA A 634 -10.00 -23.79 -15.61
CA ALA A 634 -11.42 -23.73 -15.88
C ALA A 634 -11.84 -22.39 -16.48
N PHE A 635 -11.33 -21.25 -16.00
CA PHE A 635 -11.78 -19.92 -16.40
C PHE A 635 -11.12 -19.35 -17.66
N PHE A 636 -9.85 -19.67 -17.92
CA PHE A 636 -9.06 -19.05 -18.98
C PHE A 636 -8.64 -20.03 -20.10
N GLU A 637 -8.48 -21.33 -19.83
CA GLU A 637 -8.08 -22.31 -20.86
C GLU A 637 -9.25 -23.08 -21.46
N ASN A 638 -10.19 -23.53 -20.62
CA ASN A 638 -11.37 -24.27 -21.06
C ASN A 638 -12.52 -23.29 -21.36
N ASP A 639 -12.55 -22.77 -22.58
CA ASP A 639 -13.66 -21.95 -23.06
C ASP A 639 -14.92 -22.81 -23.25
N PRO A 640 -16.02 -22.57 -22.50
CA PRO A 640 -17.28 -23.27 -22.73
C PRO A 640 -18.08 -22.69 -23.90
N PHE A 641 -17.70 -21.51 -24.43
CA PHE A 641 -18.57 -20.72 -25.30
C PHE A 641 -18.52 -21.08 -26.80
N GLU A 642 -17.70 -22.04 -27.23
CA GLU A 642 -17.75 -22.56 -28.61
C GLU A 642 -18.74 -23.73 -28.83
N VAL A 643 -19.35 -24.29 -27.77
CA VAL A 643 -20.10 -25.56 -27.88
C VAL A 643 -21.61 -25.41 -28.18
N GLU A 644 -22.23 -24.25 -27.95
CA GLU A 644 -23.70 -24.05 -28.11
C GLU A 644 -24.12 -23.24 -29.36
N CYS A 645 -23.36 -23.32 -30.46
CA CYS A 645 -23.81 -22.87 -31.80
C CYS A 645 -23.70 -23.95 -32.90
N GLY A 646 -23.63 -25.22 -32.49
CA GLY A 646 -23.65 -26.39 -33.37
C GLY A 646 -25.06 -26.85 -33.77
N SER A 647 -25.85 -25.98 -34.40
CA SER A 647 -27.03 -26.31 -35.24
C SER A 647 -27.87 -27.55 -34.88
N GLU A 648 -28.85 -27.40 -33.98
CA GLU A 648 -30.09 -28.19 -34.08
C GLU A 648 -30.94 -27.69 -35.26
N ASN A 649 -30.56 -28.09 -36.48
CA ASN A 649 -31.41 -27.97 -37.67
C ASN A 649 -31.82 -29.38 -38.12
N GLY A 650 -32.88 -29.90 -37.52
CA GLY A 650 -33.57 -31.07 -38.07
C GLY A 650 -34.44 -30.67 -39.27
N SER A 651 -34.30 -31.35 -40.40
CA SER A 651 -35.42 -31.63 -41.32
C SER A 651 -35.06 -32.66 -42.40
N VAL A 652 -35.90 -33.69 -42.46
CA VAL A 652 -35.99 -34.85 -43.39
C VAL A 652 -35.29 -36.12 -42.91
#